data_AF-A0A6A6TFZ1-F1
#
_entry.id   AF-A0A6A6TFZ1-F1
#
_cell.length_a   1.000
_cell.length_b   1.000
_cell.length_c   1.000
_cell.angle_alpha   90.00
_cell.angle_beta   90.00
_cell.angle_gamma   90.00
#
_symmetry.space_group_name_H-M   'P 1'
#
loop_
_entity.id
_entity.type
_entity.pdbx_description
1 polymer ?
#
loop_
_entity_poly.entity_id
_entity_poly.type
_entity_poly.pdbx_seq_one_letter_code
_entity_poly.pdbx_strand_id
1 'polypeptide(L)'
;MSLYAPDLPAANDSWDNAFLTTRDVALYVPINFHTVPGTSLKAACFSHDQYENHRLQTCLSNLLAAGFKRFLVDVYWDSGRSTWSLCPAQLPPPVPEQSGTTVAIVSATSTNKRSEATAGSQVARFVDGLLGSALEARDVEIGLRQDETTSLSESVSVSTSSPTTVTRGPSTSSSTSPSGSSNTAVVEFPSHGNDPPLLQIGPYNCTSTINLDLLIHILGDYTSMTQYTGSASISFLTFNIHAAAPVDAPDGPAQKPSSGQLPVQGNWLSDVVTGNLSKKVYTPQLLEGDRINLNGSWYNQLWQNLPARGYYSTSVNEAEHVTTQDGWPGDAFMEFGEFYRVIADFGSIDPQMADYNLAPDLDIIFPQYYIHSEKPTTIDADGSVTSGCLFSPSDLTITASSNTSWAVSFAPALSIGSDPDPSVPIPAIANLTNCGYSPILNTTLSNTTADTNPTPYLAFARSTIWTWAPNQPTNTSNADNNAYRNTCAAMYATGAYPGRWQTVDCTARHRLACHDPDTPYNWTLSASPMQYFAGDTGCPRGYTFAVPRTAVENAHLLAAIRSSSNSNSNSPSNSPSLSASPASSIDPVFINLNSLDVPNCWTAGINGTCPYTARQEQNRTRVVVVPTVAAVLIFLLAALTFFVKCAANRREDKRGRRRRQLGGWEYEGVPS
;
A
#
# COMPACT_ATOMS: atom_id res chain seq x y z
N MET A 1 -17.92 -10.41 -2.82
CA MET A 1 -17.47 -10.14 -1.43
C MET A 1 -16.00 -9.83 -1.54
N SER A 2 -15.52 -8.72 -0.95
CA SER A 2 -14.11 -8.33 -1.04
C SER A 2 -13.23 -9.37 -0.35
N LEU A 3 -12.12 -9.75 -0.99
CA LEU A 3 -11.07 -10.56 -0.38
C LEU A 3 -10.21 -9.72 0.56
N TYR A 4 -10.03 -8.43 0.30
CA TYR A 4 -9.35 -7.55 1.26
C TYR A 4 -10.26 -7.25 2.45
N ALA A 5 -9.87 -7.76 3.63
CA ALA A 5 -10.60 -7.65 4.88
C ALA A 5 -9.61 -7.66 6.07
N PRO A 6 -8.99 -6.53 6.42
CA PRO A 6 -8.06 -6.46 7.54
C PRO A 6 -8.78 -6.57 8.89
N ASP A 7 -8.13 -7.26 9.83
CA ASP A 7 -8.50 -7.40 11.24
C ASP A 7 -7.41 -6.77 12.12
N LEU A 8 -7.26 -5.44 12.01
CA LEU A 8 -6.32 -4.68 12.84
C LEU A 8 -7.03 -4.03 14.03
N PRO A 9 -6.32 -3.84 15.16
CA PRO A 9 -6.80 -2.97 16.23
C PRO A 9 -7.10 -1.57 15.66
N ALA A 10 -8.15 -0.92 16.17
CA ALA A 10 -8.48 0.44 15.78
C ALA A 10 -7.26 1.36 15.93
N ALA A 11 -6.89 2.02 14.84
CA ALA A 11 -5.79 2.97 14.86
C ALA A 11 -6.16 4.19 15.73
N ASN A 12 -5.17 4.75 16.42
CA ASN A 12 -5.33 6.03 17.11
C ASN A 12 -5.09 7.14 16.09
N ASP A 13 -5.97 8.16 16.08
CA ASP A 13 -5.93 9.32 15.19
C ASP A 13 -4.53 9.94 15.02
N SER A 14 -3.69 9.94 16.06
CA SER A 14 -2.33 10.48 15.95
C SER A 14 -1.46 9.69 14.96
N TRP A 15 -1.61 8.37 14.92
CA TRP A 15 -0.81 7.51 14.04
C TRP A 15 -1.24 7.59 12.59
N ASP A 16 -2.55 7.68 12.34
CA ASP A 16 -3.06 7.87 10.99
C ASP A 16 -2.56 9.21 10.43
N ASN A 17 -2.63 10.27 11.25
CA ASN A 17 -2.07 11.57 10.87
C ASN A 17 -0.56 11.51 10.68
N ALA A 18 0.19 10.80 11.52
CA ALA A 18 1.63 10.66 11.37
C ALA A 18 2.02 9.93 10.07
N PHE A 19 1.32 8.84 9.73
CA PHE A 19 1.54 8.08 8.51
C PHE A 19 1.19 8.92 7.27
N LEU A 20 0.00 9.53 7.27
CA LEU A 20 -0.45 10.41 6.20
C LEU A 20 0.51 11.57 5.98
N THR A 21 0.92 12.26 7.04
CA THR A 21 1.91 13.35 6.97
C THR A 21 3.24 12.87 6.41
N THR A 22 3.73 11.70 6.84
CA THR A 22 5.00 11.12 6.36
C THR A 22 4.95 10.83 4.86
N ARG A 23 3.83 10.31 4.38
CA ARG A 23 3.61 10.13 2.94
C ARG A 23 3.55 11.49 2.23
N ASP A 24 2.78 12.43 2.76
CA ASP A 24 2.48 13.69 2.09
C ASP A 24 3.72 14.58 1.91
N VAL A 25 4.63 14.60 2.88
CA VAL A 25 5.92 15.31 2.73
C VAL A 25 6.86 14.65 1.71
N ALA A 26 6.68 13.35 1.45
CA ALA A 26 7.50 12.58 0.52
C ALA A 26 6.94 12.55 -0.91
N LEU A 27 5.74 13.10 -1.19
CA LEU A 27 5.03 12.96 -2.47
C LEU A 27 5.86 13.27 -3.72
N TYR A 28 6.73 14.27 -3.63
CA TYR A 28 7.54 14.75 -4.74
C TYR A 28 8.93 14.12 -4.79
N VAL A 29 9.30 13.34 -3.78
CA VAL A 29 10.55 12.58 -3.80
C VAL A 29 10.35 11.38 -4.75
N PRO A 30 11.34 11.07 -5.59
CA PRO A 30 11.29 9.86 -6.42
C PRO A 30 11.12 8.60 -5.56
N ILE A 31 10.22 7.70 -5.99
CA ILE A 31 9.79 6.53 -5.18
C ILE A 31 10.93 5.60 -4.78
N ASN A 32 12.03 5.60 -5.53
CA ASN A 32 13.22 4.82 -5.24
C ASN A 32 13.95 5.28 -3.97
N PHE A 33 13.74 6.49 -3.48
CA PHE A 33 14.36 7.00 -2.25
C PHE A 33 13.48 6.82 -1.00
N HIS A 34 12.30 6.21 -1.12
CA HIS A 34 11.39 6.00 0.00
C HIS A 34 11.85 4.85 0.89
N THR A 35 11.91 5.08 2.20
CA THR A 35 12.14 4.05 3.21
C THR A 35 10.82 3.50 3.69
N VAL A 36 10.48 2.28 3.25
CA VAL A 36 9.18 1.65 3.50
C VAL A 36 9.36 0.26 4.12
N PRO A 37 8.44 -0.20 4.98
CA PRO A 37 8.56 -1.52 5.58
C PRO A 37 8.29 -2.62 4.53
N GLY A 38 9.13 -3.65 4.57
CA GLY A 38 8.97 -4.85 3.74
C GLY A 38 8.96 -6.13 4.53
N THR A 39 8.44 -7.20 3.94
CA THR A 39 8.39 -8.52 4.57
C THR A 39 8.43 -9.67 3.57
N SER A 40 8.96 -10.82 4.00
CA SER A 40 8.75 -12.10 3.33
C SER A 40 7.40 -12.67 3.70
N LEU A 41 6.56 -12.96 2.70
CA LEU A 41 5.26 -13.61 2.92
C LEU A 41 5.40 -15.00 3.52
N LYS A 42 6.48 -15.72 3.18
CA LYS A 42 6.79 -17.01 3.81
C LYS A 42 6.97 -16.87 5.32
N ALA A 43 7.71 -15.85 5.76
CA ALA A 43 7.94 -15.60 7.19
C ALA A 43 6.70 -15.03 7.91
N ALA A 44 5.93 -14.17 7.24
CA ALA A 44 4.82 -13.45 7.86
C ALA A 44 3.47 -14.19 7.83
N CYS A 45 3.19 -14.94 6.77
CA CYS A 45 1.89 -15.58 6.53
C CYS A 45 1.93 -17.11 6.55
N PHE A 46 3.06 -17.70 6.16
CA PHE A 46 3.17 -19.15 5.98
C PHE A 46 4.15 -19.79 6.96
N SER A 47 4.29 -19.21 8.16
CA SER A 47 5.07 -19.88 9.20
C SER A 47 4.42 -21.21 9.57
N HIS A 48 5.24 -22.18 9.98
CA HIS A 48 4.79 -23.54 10.31
C HIS A 48 4.16 -24.30 9.14
N ASP A 49 4.56 -23.96 7.90
CA ASP A 49 4.22 -24.70 6.68
C ASP A 49 2.71 -24.78 6.38
N GLN A 50 1.94 -23.76 6.82
CA GLN A 50 0.51 -23.62 6.57
C GLN A 50 0.24 -22.67 5.40
N TYR A 51 -0.32 -23.17 4.30
CA TYR A 51 -0.58 -22.46 3.05
C TYR A 51 -2.08 -22.52 2.71
N GLU A 52 -2.87 -21.76 3.44
CA GLU A 52 -4.33 -21.77 3.34
C GLU A 52 -4.88 -20.46 2.76
N ASN A 53 -5.98 -20.55 2.01
CA ASN A 53 -6.64 -19.38 1.41
C ASN A 53 -7.01 -18.30 2.43
N HIS A 54 -7.79 -18.65 3.47
CA HIS A 54 -8.28 -17.67 4.44
C HIS A 54 -7.14 -17.06 5.29
N ARG A 55 -6.08 -17.84 5.55
CA ARG A 55 -4.88 -17.35 6.25
C ARG A 55 -4.13 -16.34 5.40
N LEU A 56 -3.89 -16.63 4.11
CA LEU A 56 -3.27 -15.66 3.21
C LEU A 56 -4.13 -14.40 3.10
N GLN A 57 -5.43 -14.56 2.92
CA GLN A 57 -6.37 -13.45 2.82
C GLN A 57 -6.27 -12.50 4.02
N THR A 58 -6.37 -13.05 5.24
CA THR A 58 -6.32 -12.27 6.48
C THR A 58 -4.92 -11.70 6.71
N CYS A 59 -3.87 -12.52 6.54
CA CYS A 59 -2.49 -12.11 6.75
C CYS A 59 -2.09 -10.96 5.83
N LEU A 60 -2.30 -11.10 4.52
CA LEU A 60 -1.95 -10.07 3.55
C LEU A 60 -2.78 -8.81 3.76
N SER A 61 -4.07 -8.95 4.09
CA SER A 61 -4.91 -7.80 4.44
C SER A 61 -4.36 -7.04 5.65
N ASN A 62 -3.96 -7.76 6.70
CA ASN A 62 -3.35 -7.19 7.90
C ASN A 62 -2.01 -6.50 7.62
N LEU A 63 -1.14 -7.11 6.81
CA LEU A 63 0.13 -6.52 6.42
C LEU A 63 -0.05 -5.23 5.61
N LEU A 64 -0.96 -5.24 4.62
CA LEU A 64 -1.29 -4.04 3.82
C LEU A 64 -1.87 -2.93 4.71
N ALA A 65 -2.82 -3.26 5.57
CA ALA A 65 -3.42 -2.30 6.51
C ALA A 65 -2.41 -1.79 7.55
N ALA A 66 -1.42 -2.59 7.93
CA ALA A 66 -0.34 -2.18 8.84
C ALA A 66 0.66 -1.22 8.17
N GLY A 67 0.63 -1.10 6.84
CA GLY A 67 1.47 -0.18 6.06
C GLY A 67 2.67 -0.84 5.39
N PHE A 68 2.76 -2.18 5.33
CA PHE A 68 3.77 -2.86 4.52
C PHE A 68 3.57 -2.55 3.04
N LYS A 69 4.67 -2.18 2.37
CA LYS A 69 4.66 -1.83 0.95
C LYS A 69 5.53 -2.75 0.11
N ARG A 70 6.55 -3.40 0.67
CA ARG A 70 7.42 -4.35 -0.04
C ARG A 70 7.11 -5.78 0.38
N PHE A 71 6.90 -6.66 -0.59
CA PHE A 71 6.60 -8.08 -0.35
C PHE A 71 7.58 -8.95 -1.13
N LEU A 72 8.35 -9.76 -0.41
CA LEU A 72 9.10 -10.87 -0.99
C LEU A 72 8.14 -12.07 -1.08
N VAL A 73 7.91 -12.55 -2.29
CA VAL A 73 6.93 -13.60 -2.59
C VAL A 73 7.65 -14.78 -3.21
N ASP A 74 7.69 -15.90 -2.47
CA ASP A 74 8.17 -17.16 -3.00
C ASP A 74 7.08 -17.80 -3.86
N VAL A 75 7.32 -17.90 -5.17
CA VAL A 75 6.40 -18.50 -6.14
C VAL A 75 6.97 -19.82 -6.68
N TYR A 76 6.15 -20.85 -6.64
CA TYR A 76 6.53 -22.21 -6.99
C TYR A 76 5.81 -22.64 -8.26
N TRP A 77 6.56 -22.98 -9.30
CA TRP A 77 5.97 -23.53 -10.51
C TRP A 77 5.50 -24.97 -10.27
N ASP A 78 4.18 -25.16 -10.23
CA ASP A 78 3.53 -26.46 -10.15
C ASP A 78 3.31 -26.99 -11.58
N SER A 79 4.26 -27.79 -12.06
CA SER A 79 4.22 -28.36 -13.40
C SER A 79 3.08 -29.36 -13.61
N GLY A 80 2.56 -29.96 -12.54
CA GLY A 80 1.43 -30.90 -12.60
C GLY A 80 0.12 -30.20 -12.96
N ARG A 81 -0.04 -28.95 -12.51
CA ARG A 81 -1.22 -28.11 -12.77
C ARG A 81 -0.97 -26.97 -13.74
N SER A 82 0.28 -26.75 -14.16
CA SER A 82 0.70 -25.63 -15.00
C SER A 82 0.32 -24.26 -14.42
N THR A 83 0.57 -24.05 -13.13
CA THR A 83 0.21 -22.81 -12.40
C THR A 83 1.32 -22.37 -11.45
N TRP A 84 1.38 -21.07 -11.17
CA TRP A 84 2.22 -20.50 -10.12
C TRP A 84 1.53 -20.68 -8.75
N SER A 85 2.05 -21.59 -7.95
CA SER A 85 1.61 -21.90 -6.59
C SER A 85 2.36 -21.06 -5.56
N LEU A 86 1.77 -20.85 -4.37
CA LEU A 86 2.51 -20.36 -3.19
C LEU A 86 2.93 -21.52 -2.27
N CYS A 87 2.33 -22.71 -2.43
CA CYS A 87 2.73 -23.92 -1.73
C CYS A 87 4.03 -24.49 -2.33
N PRO A 88 5.05 -24.86 -1.52
CA PRO A 88 6.32 -25.39 -1.99
C PRO A 88 6.25 -26.75 -2.68
N ALA A 89 5.17 -27.51 -2.48
CA ALA A 89 4.94 -28.81 -3.10
C ALA A 89 3.88 -28.72 -4.19
N GLN A 90 4.00 -29.60 -5.19
CA GLN A 90 2.97 -29.80 -6.21
C GLN A 90 1.68 -30.26 -5.55
N LEU A 91 0.55 -29.77 -6.05
CA LEU A 91 -0.76 -30.23 -5.58
C LEU A 91 -1.34 -31.23 -6.59
N PRO A 92 -2.09 -32.24 -6.13
CA PRO A 92 -2.83 -33.11 -7.04
C PRO A 92 -3.68 -32.29 -8.01
N PRO A 93 -3.81 -32.71 -9.27
CA PRO A 93 -4.72 -32.05 -10.19
C PRO A 93 -6.15 -32.08 -9.62
N PRO A 94 -6.94 -31.01 -9.82
CA PRO A 94 -8.31 -30.96 -9.33
C PRO A 94 -9.07 -32.16 -9.88
N VAL A 95 -9.59 -33.01 -8.98
CA VAL A 95 -10.41 -34.15 -9.37
C VAL A 95 -11.65 -33.56 -10.03
N PRO A 96 -11.96 -33.86 -11.30
CA PRO A 96 -13.21 -33.42 -11.88
C PRO A 96 -14.33 -33.98 -11.01
N GLU A 97 -15.34 -33.18 -10.67
CA GLU A 97 -16.58 -33.62 -10.04
C GLU A 97 -17.28 -34.64 -10.97
N GLN A 98 -16.75 -35.85 -11.04
CA GLN A 98 -17.37 -36.99 -11.67
C GLN A 98 -18.23 -37.66 -10.62
N SER A 99 -19.53 -37.60 -10.89
CA SER A 99 -20.56 -38.40 -10.27
C SER A 99 -20.06 -39.82 -10.01
N GLY A 100 -20.00 -40.20 -8.74
CA GLY A 100 -19.94 -41.58 -8.27
C GLY A 100 -18.77 -42.41 -8.78
N THR A 101 -17.64 -42.36 -8.08
CA THR A 101 -16.83 -43.58 -7.91
C THR A 101 -16.34 -43.63 -6.47
N THR A 102 -16.84 -44.62 -5.74
CA THR A 102 -16.52 -44.90 -4.34
C THR A 102 -15.02 -45.09 -4.12
N VAL A 103 -14.37 -44.12 -3.49
CA VAL A 103 -13.17 -44.35 -2.69
C VAL A 103 -13.64 -44.65 -1.27
N ALA A 104 -13.11 -45.72 -0.67
CA ALA A 104 -13.61 -46.29 0.58
C ALA A 104 -13.48 -45.30 1.76
N ILE A 105 -14.61 -44.71 2.15
CA ILE A 105 -14.76 -43.95 3.39
C ILE A 105 -14.92 -44.97 4.53
N VAL A 106 -13.97 -45.00 5.47
CA VAL A 106 -14.17 -45.70 6.75
C VAL A 106 -15.19 -44.87 7.56
N SER A 107 -16.46 -45.25 7.44
CA SER A 107 -17.57 -44.59 8.13
C SER A 107 -17.56 -44.91 9.62
N ALA A 108 -17.33 -43.89 10.47
CA ALA A 108 -17.79 -43.92 11.85
C ALA A 108 -19.26 -43.48 11.88
N THR A 109 -20.13 -44.41 12.28
CA THR A 109 -21.58 -44.26 12.31
C THR A 109 -21.99 -43.28 13.41
N SER A 110 -22.76 -42.24 13.09
CA SER A 110 -23.68 -41.64 14.05
C SER A 110 -24.89 -41.04 13.35
N THR A 111 -26.00 -41.12 14.08
CA THR A 111 -27.39 -41.21 13.63
C THR A 111 -28.04 -39.88 13.22
N ASN A 112 -28.85 -39.97 12.16
CA ASN A 112 -29.83 -39.01 11.63
C ASN A 112 -30.52 -38.08 12.66
N LYS A 113 -30.59 -36.78 12.32
CA LYS A 113 -31.88 -36.05 12.23
C LYS A 113 -31.84 -35.02 11.08
N ARG A 114 -32.85 -35.16 10.21
CA ARG A 114 -33.15 -34.37 9.01
C ARG A 114 -33.91 -33.10 9.39
N SER A 115 -33.61 -31.97 8.76
CA SER A 115 -34.54 -30.85 8.60
C SER A 115 -34.29 -30.19 7.25
N GLU A 116 -35.30 -30.25 6.39
CA GLU A 116 -35.39 -29.60 5.08
C GLU A 116 -35.55 -28.09 5.23
N ALA A 117 -34.87 -27.31 4.38
CA ALA A 117 -35.40 -26.05 3.89
C ALA A 117 -34.88 -25.76 2.48
N THR A 118 -35.81 -25.26 1.68
CA THR A 118 -35.83 -25.23 0.21
C THR A 118 -35.23 -23.94 -0.35
N ALA A 119 -34.79 -24.04 -1.61
CA ALA A 119 -34.17 -23.08 -2.51
C ALA A 119 -34.64 -21.61 -2.51
N GLY A 120 -33.71 -20.74 -2.95
CA GLY A 120 -33.98 -19.41 -3.49
C GLY A 120 -32.80 -18.86 -4.30
N SER A 121 -32.69 -19.26 -5.57
CA SER A 121 -31.75 -18.72 -6.56
C SER A 121 -32.25 -17.38 -7.10
N GLN A 122 -31.41 -16.34 -7.11
CA GLN A 122 -31.59 -15.20 -8.02
C GLN A 122 -30.25 -14.77 -8.65
N VAL A 123 -30.24 -14.93 -9.97
CA VAL A 123 -29.26 -14.48 -10.95
C VAL A 123 -29.49 -12.99 -11.23
N ALA A 124 -28.44 -12.17 -11.21
CA ALA A 124 -28.45 -10.85 -11.83
C ALA A 124 -27.31 -10.73 -12.84
N ARG A 125 -27.71 -10.47 -14.09
CA ARG A 125 -26.89 -10.44 -15.30
C ARG A 125 -26.16 -9.10 -15.46
N PHE A 126 -24.94 -9.19 -15.97
CA PHE A 126 -24.16 -8.14 -16.61
C PHE A 126 -24.89 -7.51 -17.80
N VAL A 127 -24.63 -6.22 -18.04
CA VAL A 127 -24.73 -5.60 -19.38
C VAL A 127 -23.50 -4.73 -19.61
N ASP A 128 -22.88 -4.98 -20.76
CA ASP A 128 -21.67 -4.39 -21.34
C ASP A 128 -22.04 -3.23 -22.29
N GLY A 129 -21.12 -2.31 -22.60
CA GLY A 129 -21.37 -1.33 -23.67
C GLY A 129 -20.53 -0.04 -23.76
N LEU A 130 -19.34 -0.16 -24.36
CA LEU A 130 -18.76 0.63 -25.48
C LEU A 130 -18.27 2.10 -25.37
N LEU A 131 -16.96 2.22 -25.69
CA LEU A 131 -16.17 3.20 -26.46
C LEU A 131 -16.69 4.62 -26.79
N GLY A 132 -15.80 5.59 -26.56
CA GLY A 132 -15.71 6.85 -27.30
C GLY A 132 -14.30 7.46 -27.19
N SER A 133 -13.59 7.54 -28.32
CA SER A 133 -12.30 8.22 -28.47
C SER A 133 -12.44 9.74 -28.55
N ALA A 134 -11.59 10.48 -27.85
CA ALA A 134 -11.21 11.85 -28.21
C ALA A 134 -9.85 12.22 -27.57
N LEU A 135 -8.92 12.61 -28.44
CA LEU A 135 -7.65 13.27 -28.13
C LEU A 135 -7.93 14.69 -27.62
N GLU A 136 -7.56 15.02 -26.37
CA GLU A 136 -7.23 16.39 -25.95
C GLU A 136 -6.20 16.33 -24.81
N ALA A 137 -5.27 17.29 -24.85
CA ALA A 137 -4.20 17.46 -23.86
C ALA A 137 -4.80 17.57 -22.44
N ARG A 138 -4.39 16.65 -21.56
CA ARG A 138 -4.83 16.65 -20.16
C ARG A 138 -3.93 17.57 -19.34
N ASP A 139 -4.46 18.72 -18.95
CA ASP A 139 -4.08 19.32 -17.67
C ASP A 139 -4.65 18.42 -16.56
N VAL A 140 -3.80 17.61 -15.94
CA VAL A 140 -4.22 16.70 -14.86
C VAL A 140 -4.28 17.48 -13.55
N GLU A 141 -5.46 17.99 -13.22
CA GLU A 141 -5.77 18.42 -11.85
C GLU A 141 -5.84 17.16 -10.96
N ILE A 142 -4.99 17.08 -9.94
CA ILE A 142 -4.94 15.97 -8.98
C ILE A 142 -6.35 15.73 -8.42
N GLY A 143 -6.84 14.48 -8.52
CA GLY A 143 -8.16 14.10 -8.03
C GLY A 143 -8.31 14.29 -6.51
N LEU A 144 -9.49 14.71 -6.06
CA LEU A 144 -9.82 14.86 -4.65
C LEU A 144 -9.69 13.51 -3.90
N ARG A 145 -9.21 13.60 -2.66
CA ARG A 145 -9.00 12.46 -1.76
C ARG A 145 -10.13 12.43 -0.72
N GLN A 146 -10.88 11.32 -0.69
CA GLN A 146 -11.96 10.87 0.22
C GLN A 146 -13.40 11.37 0.04
N ASP A 147 -14.31 10.38 0.09
CA ASP A 147 -15.75 10.47 0.39
C ASP A 147 -16.07 9.18 1.18
N GLU A 148 -16.08 9.21 2.52
CA GLU A 148 -16.48 8.04 3.32
C GLU A 148 -17.32 8.44 4.53
N THR A 149 -18.57 7.95 4.53
CA THR A 149 -19.53 8.05 5.64
C THR A 149 -19.52 6.74 6.42
N THR A 150 -19.15 6.79 7.69
CA THR A 150 -19.04 5.64 8.61
C THR A 150 -20.43 5.21 9.13
N SER A 151 -20.71 3.90 9.13
CA SER A 151 -21.80 3.30 9.92
C SER A 151 -21.30 2.06 10.67
N LEU A 152 -21.23 2.20 12.00
CA LEU A 152 -20.88 1.16 12.97
C LEU A 152 -22.01 0.15 13.17
N SER A 153 -21.67 -1.13 13.37
CA SER A 153 -22.52 -2.08 14.08
C SER A 153 -21.68 -3.20 14.71
N GLU A 154 -21.58 -3.15 16.04
CA GLU A 154 -21.08 -4.22 16.92
C GLU A 154 -22.06 -5.40 16.99
N SER A 155 -21.53 -6.61 17.15
CA SER A 155 -22.21 -7.61 17.99
C SER A 155 -21.25 -8.63 18.60
N VAL A 156 -21.32 -8.69 19.92
CA VAL A 156 -20.61 -9.56 20.87
C VAL A 156 -21.23 -10.96 20.90
N SER A 157 -20.43 -12.02 21.12
CA SER A 157 -20.88 -13.16 21.96
C SER A 157 -19.71 -14.03 22.46
N VAL A 158 -19.90 -14.51 23.69
CA VAL A 158 -18.97 -15.18 24.61
C VAL A 158 -19.38 -16.65 24.76
N SER A 159 -18.42 -17.55 25.07
CA SER A 159 -18.48 -18.67 26.06
C SER A 159 -17.83 -19.98 25.56
N THR A 160 -17.39 -20.97 26.37
CA THR A 160 -16.67 -21.14 27.66
C THR A 160 -16.42 -22.66 27.79
N SER A 161 -15.29 -23.10 28.37
CA SER A 161 -15.00 -24.43 29.02
C SER A 161 -14.91 -25.70 28.15
N SER A 162 -14.17 -26.78 28.46
CA SER A 162 -13.10 -27.19 29.41
C SER A 162 -12.75 -28.67 29.07
N PRO A 163 -11.62 -29.23 29.55
CA PRO A 163 -11.00 -30.44 29.00
C PRO A 163 -11.37 -31.73 29.74
N THR A 164 -11.23 -32.89 29.07
CA THR A 164 -11.22 -34.20 29.74
C THR A 164 -10.15 -35.13 29.18
N THR A 165 -9.26 -35.51 30.09
CA THR A 165 -8.19 -36.49 30.03
C THR A 165 -8.74 -37.90 30.29
N VAL A 166 -8.34 -38.94 29.54
CA VAL A 166 -8.30 -40.34 30.04
C VAL A 166 -7.15 -41.12 29.39
N THR A 167 -6.58 -42.00 30.21
CA THR A 167 -5.28 -42.66 30.15
C THR A 167 -5.39 -44.18 29.87
N ARG A 168 -4.25 -44.80 29.52
CA ARG A 168 -3.87 -46.25 29.51
C ARG A 168 -4.33 -47.07 28.29
N GLY A 169 -3.53 -48.00 27.74
CA GLY A 169 -2.28 -48.64 28.18
C GLY A 169 -1.73 -49.56 27.06
N PRO A 170 -0.65 -50.32 27.33
CA PRO A 170 0.34 -50.74 26.32
C PRO A 170 0.05 -52.10 25.68
N SER A 171 0.47 -52.28 24.42
CA SER A 171 0.65 -53.60 23.82
C SER A 171 1.82 -53.61 22.84
N THR A 172 2.68 -54.57 23.08
CA THR A 172 4.02 -54.78 22.52
C THR A 172 3.97 -55.56 21.19
N SER A 173 4.93 -55.23 20.32
CA SER A 173 5.62 -56.08 19.33
C SER A 173 4.84 -56.75 18.20
N SER A 174 5.17 -56.38 16.96
CA SER A 174 5.78 -57.30 16.00
C SER A 174 6.32 -56.55 14.77
N SER A 175 7.63 -56.59 14.60
CA SER A 175 8.36 -56.17 13.41
C SER A 175 7.99 -57.03 12.20
N THR A 176 7.46 -56.41 11.16
CA THR A 176 7.51 -56.94 9.79
C THR A 176 7.74 -55.76 8.85
N SER A 177 8.91 -55.75 8.21
CA SER A 177 9.20 -54.89 7.07
C SER A 177 8.54 -55.48 5.83
N PRO A 178 7.82 -54.66 5.05
CA PRO A 178 7.83 -54.83 3.61
C PRO A 178 8.37 -53.55 2.97
N SER A 179 9.44 -53.73 2.20
CA SER A 179 9.80 -52.88 1.07
C SER A 179 8.57 -52.62 0.21
N GLY A 180 8.16 -51.36 0.13
CA GLY A 180 7.07 -50.87 -0.72
C GLY A 180 7.26 -49.37 -0.90
N SER A 181 7.19 -48.90 -2.14
CA SER A 181 7.20 -47.49 -2.52
C SER A 181 6.29 -46.69 -1.58
N SER A 182 6.86 -45.74 -0.85
CA SER A 182 6.11 -44.77 -0.06
C SER A 182 5.35 -43.86 -1.03
N ASN A 183 4.14 -44.26 -1.39
CA ASN A 183 3.16 -43.29 -1.85
C ASN A 183 2.86 -42.41 -0.64
N THR A 184 3.44 -41.22 -0.62
CA THR A 184 3.12 -40.19 0.36
C THR A 184 1.61 -39.96 0.29
N ALA A 185 0.90 -40.30 1.37
CA ALA A 185 -0.56 -40.22 1.40
C ALA A 185 -0.95 -38.75 1.50
N VAL A 186 -1.56 -38.20 0.44
CA VAL A 186 -2.25 -36.92 0.51
C VAL A 186 -3.47 -37.13 1.40
N VAL A 187 -3.53 -36.42 2.52
CA VAL A 187 -4.68 -36.45 3.43
C VAL A 187 -5.51 -35.20 3.19
N GLU A 188 -6.78 -35.40 2.86
CA GLU A 188 -7.75 -34.33 2.65
C GLU A 188 -8.58 -34.13 3.92
N PHE A 189 -8.54 -32.93 4.49
CA PHE A 189 -9.35 -32.55 5.64
C PHE A 189 -10.49 -31.63 5.20
N PRO A 190 -11.72 -31.81 5.72
CA PRO A 190 -12.80 -30.88 5.50
C PRO A 190 -12.44 -29.52 6.12
N SER A 191 -12.52 -28.47 5.31
CA SER A 191 -12.32 -27.08 5.71
C SER A 191 -13.56 -26.51 6.40
N HIS A 192 -13.39 -25.40 7.12
CA HIS A 192 -14.51 -24.67 7.72
C HIS A 192 -15.18 -23.78 6.65
N GLY A 193 -16.48 -23.99 6.40
CA GLY A 193 -17.28 -23.10 5.55
C GLY A 193 -17.17 -23.39 4.05
N ASN A 194 -17.01 -22.33 3.23
CA ASN A 194 -16.91 -22.39 1.76
C ASN A 194 -15.46 -22.53 1.26
N ASP A 195 -14.49 -22.74 2.16
CA ASP A 195 -13.08 -22.83 1.81
C ASP A 195 -12.75 -24.13 1.05
N PRO A 196 -11.71 -24.14 0.19
CA PRO A 196 -11.24 -25.37 -0.43
C PRO A 196 -10.77 -26.37 0.63
N PRO A 197 -10.85 -27.68 0.36
CA PRO A 197 -10.36 -28.70 1.28
C PRO A 197 -8.84 -28.53 1.53
N LEU A 198 -8.42 -28.84 2.75
CA LEU A 198 -7.02 -28.75 3.16
C LEU A 198 -6.30 -30.04 2.81
N LEU A 199 -5.21 -29.95 2.05
CA LEU A 199 -4.40 -31.07 1.62
C LEU A 199 -3.09 -31.09 2.41
N GLN A 200 -2.84 -32.15 3.16
CA GLN A 200 -1.54 -32.38 3.79
C GLN A 200 -0.62 -33.13 2.82
N ILE A 201 0.50 -32.52 2.45
CA ILE A 201 1.49 -33.03 1.50
C ILE A 201 2.88 -32.92 2.14
N GLY A 202 3.33 -34.04 2.72
CA GLY A 202 4.55 -34.07 3.52
C GLY A 202 4.43 -33.14 4.74
N PRO A 203 5.29 -32.12 4.89
CA PRO A 203 5.24 -31.18 6.00
C PRO A 203 4.27 -30.03 5.75
N TYR A 204 3.82 -29.85 4.51
CA TYR A 204 3.02 -28.70 4.09
C TYR A 204 1.52 -29.01 4.18
N ASN A 205 0.76 -28.04 4.68
CA ASN A 205 -0.70 -28.05 4.62
C ASN A 205 -1.14 -26.99 3.61
N CYS A 206 -1.67 -27.40 2.47
CA CYS A 206 -1.97 -26.52 1.35
C CYS A 206 -3.42 -26.65 0.90
N THR A 207 -4.09 -25.53 0.60
CA THR A 207 -5.37 -25.56 -0.13
C THR A 207 -5.12 -25.66 -1.63
N SER A 208 -6.00 -26.32 -2.38
CA SER A 208 -5.83 -26.51 -3.84
C SER A 208 -5.74 -25.21 -4.64
N THR A 209 -6.24 -24.11 -4.10
CA THR A 209 -6.29 -22.78 -4.72
C THR A 209 -5.29 -21.78 -4.13
N ILE A 210 -4.30 -22.22 -3.34
CA ILE A 210 -3.26 -21.33 -2.80
C ILE A 210 -2.22 -21.00 -3.89
N ASN A 211 -2.59 -20.09 -4.79
CA ASN A 211 -1.80 -19.70 -5.95
C ASN A 211 -1.53 -18.19 -6.00
N LEU A 212 -0.71 -17.78 -6.95
CA LEU A 212 -0.38 -16.38 -7.15
C LEU A 212 -1.61 -15.54 -7.55
N ASP A 213 -2.56 -16.10 -8.29
CA ASP A 213 -3.81 -15.41 -8.64
C ASP A 213 -4.59 -14.94 -7.41
N LEU A 214 -4.67 -15.76 -6.35
CA LEU A 214 -5.31 -15.38 -5.09
C LEU A 214 -4.65 -14.14 -4.47
N LEU A 215 -3.31 -14.10 -4.43
CA LEU A 215 -2.55 -12.96 -3.93
C LEU A 215 -2.82 -11.70 -4.77
N ILE A 216 -2.79 -11.83 -6.11
CA ILE A 216 -3.05 -10.73 -7.04
C ILE A 216 -4.49 -10.22 -6.92
N HIS A 217 -5.46 -11.10 -6.66
CA HIS A 217 -6.85 -10.71 -6.40
C HIS A 217 -7.02 -9.94 -5.09
N ILE A 218 -6.36 -10.36 -4.00
CA ILE A 218 -6.38 -9.62 -2.73
C ILE A 218 -5.78 -8.21 -2.93
N LEU A 219 -4.67 -8.09 -3.67
CA LEU A 219 -4.09 -6.79 -4.03
C LEU A 219 -5.02 -5.97 -4.93
N GLY A 220 -5.72 -6.61 -5.87
CA GLY A 220 -6.73 -5.97 -6.71
C GLY A 220 -7.86 -5.34 -5.88
N ASP A 221 -8.37 -6.07 -4.89
CA ASP A 221 -9.40 -5.56 -3.98
C ASP A 221 -8.87 -4.44 -3.09
N TYR A 222 -7.66 -4.59 -2.52
CA TYR A 222 -6.99 -3.54 -1.74
C TYR A 222 -6.85 -2.23 -2.55
N THR A 223 -6.32 -2.32 -3.77
CA THR A 223 -6.10 -1.14 -4.61
C THR A 223 -7.40 -0.50 -5.07
N SER A 224 -8.47 -1.28 -5.24
CA SER A 224 -9.81 -0.78 -5.58
C SER A 224 -10.47 -0.08 -4.39
N MET A 225 -10.38 -0.65 -3.19
CA MET A 225 -10.95 -0.07 -1.97
C MET A 225 -10.22 1.19 -1.52
N THR A 226 -8.89 1.21 -1.65
CA THR A 226 -8.08 2.36 -1.20
C THR A 226 -7.94 3.46 -2.24
N GLN A 227 -8.45 3.27 -3.48
CA GLN A 227 -8.18 4.13 -4.63
C GLN A 227 -8.34 5.64 -4.37
N TYR A 228 -9.35 6.02 -3.59
CA TYR A 228 -9.70 7.41 -3.26
C TYR A 228 -9.46 7.76 -1.80
N THR A 229 -8.79 6.90 -1.04
CA THR A 229 -8.58 7.06 0.40
C THR A 229 -7.20 7.62 0.72
N GLY A 230 -7.03 8.11 1.95
CA GLY A 230 -5.71 8.41 2.49
C GLY A 230 -4.78 7.19 2.58
N SER A 231 -5.30 5.97 2.42
CA SER A 231 -4.53 4.72 2.49
C SER A 231 -4.01 4.24 1.14
N ALA A 232 -4.26 4.96 0.05
CA ALA A 232 -3.64 4.63 -1.23
C ALA A 232 -2.10 4.62 -1.10
N SER A 233 -1.48 3.64 -1.77
CA SER A 233 -0.03 3.46 -1.78
C SER A 233 0.41 2.56 -2.93
N ILE A 234 1.69 2.66 -3.31
CA ILE A 234 2.34 1.70 -4.21
C ILE A 234 2.84 0.49 -3.43
N SER A 235 2.57 -0.71 -3.95
CA SER A 235 3.10 -1.99 -3.48
C SER A 235 4.21 -2.50 -4.42
N PHE A 236 5.29 -2.99 -3.83
CA PHE A 236 6.43 -3.58 -4.52
C PHE A 236 6.41 -5.10 -4.30
N LEU A 237 6.40 -5.87 -5.39
CA LEU A 237 6.41 -7.33 -5.35
C LEU A 237 7.74 -7.84 -5.91
N THR A 238 8.49 -8.57 -5.10
CA THR A 238 9.72 -9.25 -5.54
C THR A 238 9.46 -10.74 -5.58
N PHE A 239 9.49 -11.34 -6.77
CA PHE A 239 9.18 -12.75 -6.97
C PHE A 239 10.44 -13.61 -6.93
N ASN A 240 10.57 -14.44 -5.89
CA ASN A 240 11.56 -15.51 -5.86
C ASN A 240 10.99 -16.74 -6.57
N ILE A 241 11.67 -17.20 -7.62
CA ILE A 241 11.18 -18.25 -8.50
C ILE A 241 11.75 -19.60 -8.07
N HIS A 242 10.83 -20.53 -7.80
CA HIS A 242 11.13 -21.90 -7.40
C HIS A 242 10.42 -22.92 -8.29
N ALA A 243 10.96 -24.13 -8.36
CA ALA A 243 10.21 -25.29 -8.83
C ALA A 243 9.50 -25.94 -7.63
N ALA A 244 8.24 -26.36 -7.80
CA ALA A 244 7.54 -27.07 -6.74
C ALA A 244 8.10 -28.50 -6.56
N ALA A 245 8.28 -28.94 -5.31
CA ALA A 245 8.67 -30.30 -4.99
C ALA A 245 7.58 -31.29 -5.43
N PRO A 246 7.94 -32.45 -5.99
CA PRO A 246 6.95 -33.38 -6.53
C PRO A 246 6.13 -34.03 -5.40
N VAL A 247 4.86 -34.37 -5.69
CA VAL A 247 3.90 -34.88 -4.69
C VAL A 247 4.38 -36.16 -3.99
N ASP A 248 5.16 -36.99 -4.70
CA ASP A 248 5.72 -38.24 -4.21
C ASP A 248 6.97 -38.05 -3.32
N ALA A 249 7.64 -36.89 -3.39
CA ALA A 249 8.78 -36.54 -2.55
C ALA A 249 8.74 -35.06 -2.12
N PRO A 250 7.74 -34.65 -1.32
CA PRO A 250 7.52 -33.24 -0.96
C PRO A 250 8.60 -32.66 -0.03
N ASP A 251 9.25 -33.51 0.76
CA ASP A 251 10.42 -33.15 1.58
C ASP A 251 11.75 -33.16 0.78
N GLY A 252 11.71 -33.67 -0.45
CA GLY A 252 12.87 -33.79 -1.32
C GLY A 252 13.22 -32.47 -2.02
N PRO A 253 14.43 -32.35 -2.59
CA PRO A 253 14.75 -31.23 -3.45
C PRO A 253 13.82 -31.20 -4.66
N ALA A 254 13.36 -30.01 -5.03
CA ALA A 254 12.55 -29.85 -6.23
C ALA A 254 13.29 -30.37 -7.47
N GLN A 255 12.54 -31.02 -8.36
CA GLN A 255 13.07 -31.52 -9.63
C GLN A 255 13.00 -30.44 -10.70
N LYS A 256 14.00 -30.41 -11.58
CA LYS A 256 14.00 -29.52 -12.75
C LYS A 256 12.88 -29.91 -13.72
N PRO A 257 11.91 -29.03 -14.02
CA PRO A 257 10.86 -29.32 -15.00
C PRO A 257 11.46 -29.61 -16.38
N SER A 258 10.85 -30.53 -17.12
CA SER A 258 11.24 -30.75 -18.53
C SER A 258 10.83 -29.55 -19.39
N SER A 259 11.44 -29.40 -20.58
CA SER A 259 11.20 -28.25 -21.45
C SER A 259 9.72 -28.06 -21.85
N GLY A 260 8.95 -29.14 -21.94
CA GLY A 260 7.51 -29.08 -22.22
C GLY A 260 6.62 -28.82 -21.00
N GLN A 261 7.21 -28.77 -19.81
CA GLN A 261 6.53 -28.53 -18.53
C GLN A 261 6.85 -27.17 -17.93
N LEU A 262 7.74 -26.39 -18.54
CA LEU A 262 8.02 -25.02 -18.12
C LEU A 262 6.82 -24.11 -18.45
N PRO A 263 6.70 -22.94 -17.80
CA PRO A 263 5.64 -22.00 -18.14
C PRO A 263 5.73 -21.56 -19.60
N VAL A 264 4.57 -21.38 -20.21
CA VAL A 264 4.36 -21.00 -21.61
C VAL A 264 3.32 -19.86 -21.65
N GLN A 265 3.01 -19.37 -22.86
CA GLN A 265 2.00 -18.32 -23.05
C GLN A 265 0.66 -18.66 -22.36
N GLY A 266 0.15 -17.70 -21.59
CA GLY A 266 -1.03 -17.83 -20.74
C GLY A 266 -0.70 -18.15 -19.28
N ASN A 267 0.52 -18.64 -19.01
CA ASN A 267 1.03 -18.98 -17.69
C ASN A 267 2.36 -18.29 -17.37
N TRP A 268 2.77 -17.28 -18.17
CA TRP A 268 3.91 -16.45 -17.80
C TRP A 268 3.60 -15.72 -16.50
N LEU A 269 4.62 -15.38 -15.72
CA LEU A 269 4.41 -14.70 -14.44
C LEU A 269 3.73 -13.33 -14.65
N SER A 270 4.08 -12.64 -15.74
CA SER A 270 3.48 -11.39 -16.18
C SER A 270 2.00 -11.51 -16.57
N ASP A 271 1.57 -12.66 -17.13
CA ASP A 271 0.16 -12.93 -17.44
C ASP A 271 -0.68 -12.92 -16.14
N VAL A 272 -0.15 -13.53 -15.07
CA VAL A 272 -0.82 -13.57 -13.75
C VAL A 272 -0.81 -12.19 -13.09
N VAL A 273 0.33 -11.50 -13.09
CA VAL A 273 0.46 -10.16 -12.47
C VAL A 273 -0.45 -9.14 -13.14
N THR A 274 -0.56 -9.16 -14.47
CA THR A 274 -1.39 -8.20 -15.20
C THR A 274 -2.87 -8.48 -15.14
N GLY A 275 -3.32 -9.67 -14.73
CA GLY A 275 -4.74 -10.06 -14.70
C GLY A 275 -5.68 -8.98 -14.14
N ASN A 276 -5.84 -8.93 -12.81
CA ASN A 276 -6.69 -7.91 -12.18
C ASN A 276 -6.01 -6.55 -11.99
N LEU A 277 -4.71 -6.44 -12.24
CA LEU A 277 -3.91 -5.25 -11.98
C LEU A 277 -3.45 -4.51 -13.24
N SER A 278 -3.82 -4.93 -14.46
CA SER A 278 -3.25 -4.43 -15.73
C SER A 278 -3.05 -2.92 -15.81
N LYS A 279 -4.06 -2.11 -15.44
CA LYS A 279 -4.01 -0.64 -15.47
C LYS A 279 -3.35 0.01 -14.25
N LYS A 280 -2.89 -0.81 -13.30
CA LYS A 280 -2.31 -0.43 -12.02
C LYS A 280 -0.83 -0.79 -11.91
N VAL A 281 -0.30 -1.60 -12.83
CA VAL A 281 1.12 -1.99 -12.85
C VAL A 281 1.93 -0.92 -13.59
N TYR A 282 3.01 -0.46 -12.97
CA TYR A 282 4.01 0.38 -13.64
C TYR A 282 5.19 -0.50 -14.06
N THR A 283 5.52 -0.44 -15.35
CA THR A 283 6.35 -1.44 -16.02
C THR A 283 7.70 -0.87 -16.48
N PRO A 284 8.68 -1.73 -16.82
CA PRO A 284 9.94 -1.30 -17.42
C PRO A 284 9.77 -0.44 -18.68
N GLN A 285 8.82 -0.81 -19.56
CA GLN A 285 8.53 -0.06 -20.79
C GLN A 285 8.00 1.34 -20.50
N LEU A 286 7.11 1.48 -19.50
CA LEU A 286 6.60 2.78 -19.07
C LEU A 286 7.74 3.65 -18.53
N LEU A 287 8.61 3.09 -17.68
CA LEU A 287 9.76 3.81 -17.15
C LEU A 287 10.71 4.27 -18.26
N GLU A 288 11.01 3.42 -19.24
CA GLU A 288 11.86 3.79 -20.37
C GLU A 288 11.23 4.93 -21.19
N GLY A 289 9.93 4.81 -21.51
CA GLY A 289 9.17 5.84 -22.21
C GLY A 289 9.15 7.18 -21.46
N ASP A 290 8.93 7.13 -20.15
CA ASP A 290 8.93 8.33 -19.32
C ASP A 290 10.32 8.99 -19.27
N ARG A 291 11.39 8.20 -19.16
CA ARG A 291 12.79 8.67 -19.06
C ARG A 291 13.31 9.35 -20.31
N ILE A 292 12.84 8.96 -21.50
CA ILE A 292 13.26 9.58 -22.77
C ILE A 292 12.51 10.89 -23.07
N ASN A 293 11.43 11.20 -22.35
CA ASN A 293 10.70 12.45 -22.47
C ASN A 293 9.97 12.82 -21.16
N LEU A 294 10.70 13.43 -20.23
CA LEU A 294 10.14 13.89 -18.95
C LEU A 294 9.00 14.90 -19.14
N ASN A 295 9.12 15.77 -20.15
CA ASN A 295 8.11 16.78 -20.47
C ASN A 295 6.77 16.17 -20.89
N GLY A 296 6.77 14.93 -21.39
CA GLY A 296 5.56 14.18 -21.71
C GLY A 296 5.02 13.32 -20.56
N SER A 297 5.79 13.19 -19.47
CA SER A 297 5.49 12.32 -18.33
C SER A 297 5.39 13.13 -17.02
N TRP A 298 6.26 12.90 -16.05
CA TRP A 298 6.17 13.48 -14.72
C TRP A 298 6.63 14.94 -14.61
N TYR A 299 7.07 15.58 -15.70
CA TYR A 299 7.17 17.05 -15.79
C TYR A 299 5.94 17.71 -16.40
N ASN A 300 5.01 16.95 -16.97
CA ASN A 300 3.72 17.45 -17.43
C ASN A 300 2.73 17.61 -16.25
N GLN A 301 3.15 18.35 -15.24
CA GLN A 301 2.40 18.57 -14.01
C GLN A 301 2.45 20.06 -13.67
N LEU A 302 1.49 20.54 -12.86
CA LEU A 302 1.59 21.88 -12.28
C LEU A 302 2.94 22.04 -11.58
N TRP A 303 3.53 23.23 -11.63
CA TRP A 303 4.88 23.49 -11.09
C TRP A 303 5.05 23.04 -9.62
N GLN A 304 3.98 23.10 -8.83
CA GLN A 304 3.92 22.67 -7.43
C GLN A 304 3.93 21.13 -7.24
N ASN A 305 3.72 20.38 -8.32
CA ASN A 305 3.66 18.91 -8.36
C ASN A 305 4.89 18.29 -9.03
N LEU A 306 5.87 19.11 -9.43
CA LEU A 306 7.10 18.61 -10.05
C LEU A 306 7.93 17.82 -9.03
N PRO A 307 8.65 16.79 -9.47
CA PRO A 307 9.56 16.07 -8.59
C PRO A 307 10.61 16.98 -7.95
N ALA A 308 10.99 16.62 -6.73
CA ALA A 308 12.07 17.23 -5.99
C ALA A 308 13.39 17.16 -6.79
N ARG A 309 14.09 18.30 -6.88
CA ARG A 309 15.38 18.39 -7.57
C ARG A 309 16.50 17.76 -6.76
N GLY A 310 17.58 17.41 -7.45
CA GLY A 310 18.81 16.89 -6.86
C GLY A 310 18.80 15.39 -6.54
N TYR A 311 17.69 14.69 -6.83
CA TYR A 311 17.57 13.23 -6.64
C TYR A 311 18.02 12.39 -7.84
N TYR A 312 18.03 12.98 -9.03
CA TYR A 312 18.49 12.35 -10.26
C TYR A 312 19.02 13.38 -11.24
N SER A 313 19.76 12.92 -12.24
CA SER A 313 20.35 13.77 -13.28
C SER A 313 19.42 13.95 -14.47
N THR A 314 19.43 15.13 -15.09
CA THR A 314 18.68 15.40 -16.32
C THR A 314 19.59 15.91 -17.43
N SER A 315 19.32 15.49 -18.66
CA SER A 315 19.94 16.05 -19.88
C SER A 315 18.88 16.40 -20.91
N VAL A 316 19.27 17.02 -22.02
CA VAL A 316 18.36 17.35 -23.14
C VAL A 316 18.83 16.60 -24.36
N ASN A 317 17.93 15.88 -25.03
CA ASN A 317 18.24 15.11 -26.23
C ASN A 317 18.14 15.95 -27.52
N GLU A 318 18.45 15.35 -28.68
CA GLU A 318 18.40 16.02 -30.00
C GLU A 318 17.00 16.54 -30.37
N ALA A 319 15.95 15.97 -29.79
CA ALA A 319 14.56 16.38 -29.99
C ALA A 319 14.10 17.48 -28.99
N GLU A 320 15.03 18.10 -28.26
CA GLU A 320 14.77 19.11 -27.22
C GLU A 320 13.90 18.62 -26.05
N HIS A 321 13.77 17.31 -25.86
CA HIS A 321 13.10 16.75 -24.69
C HIS A 321 14.08 16.62 -23.53
N VAL A 322 13.59 16.91 -22.31
CA VAL A 322 14.34 16.63 -21.09
C VAL A 322 14.29 15.12 -20.83
N THR A 323 15.44 14.51 -20.57
CA THR A 323 15.60 13.07 -20.34
C THR A 323 16.36 12.81 -19.06
N THR A 324 16.26 11.59 -18.53
CA THR A 324 17.04 11.14 -17.38
C THR A 324 17.43 9.67 -17.55
N GLN A 325 18.59 9.30 -17.02
CA GLN A 325 19.05 7.90 -17.02
C GLN A 325 18.72 7.18 -15.70
N ASP A 326 18.74 7.92 -14.59
CA ASP A 326 18.64 7.41 -13.23
C ASP A 326 17.36 7.85 -12.50
N GLY A 327 16.57 8.76 -13.09
CA GLY A 327 15.35 9.29 -12.50
C GLY A 327 14.21 8.29 -12.40
N TRP A 328 13.37 8.50 -11.39
CA TRP A 328 12.10 7.83 -11.17
C TRP A 328 11.03 8.87 -10.84
N PRO A 329 9.76 8.60 -11.15
CA PRO A 329 8.68 9.48 -10.73
C PRO A 329 8.48 9.41 -9.20
N GLY A 330 7.82 10.44 -8.65
CA GLY A 330 7.36 10.43 -7.25
C GLY A 330 5.91 9.93 -7.12
N ASP A 331 5.47 9.75 -5.86
CA ASP A 331 4.10 9.32 -5.55
C ASP A 331 3.04 10.28 -6.09
N ALA A 332 3.33 11.59 -6.18
CA ALA A 332 2.42 12.58 -6.76
C ALA A 332 1.98 12.21 -8.19
N PHE A 333 2.94 11.82 -9.04
CA PHE A 333 2.68 11.38 -10.40
C PHE A 333 2.10 9.97 -10.43
N MET A 334 2.77 9.03 -9.77
CA MET A 334 2.42 7.60 -9.84
C MET A 334 1.08 7.29 -9.21
N GLU A 335 0.88 7.74 -7.97
CA GLU A 335 -0.27 7.37 -7.18
C GLU A 335 -1.49 8.24 -7.49
N PHE A 336 -1.29 9.53 -7.74
CA PHE A 336 -2.39 10.50 -7.86
C PHE A 336 -2.61 11.07 -9.26
N GLY A 337 -1.57 11.11 -10.10
CA GLY A 337 -1.68 11.50 -11.51
C GLY A 337 -2.17 10.34 -12.37
N GLU A 338 -1.42 9.24 -12.38
CA GLU A 338 -1.62 8.09 -13.29
C GLU A 338 -2.30 6.88 -12.61
N PHE A 339 -2.44 6.89 -11.29
CA PHE A 339 -3.07 5.81 -10.51
C PHE A 339 -2.39 4.44 -10.60
N TYR A 340 -1.09 4.40 -10.86
CA TYR A 340 -0.27 3.20 -10.66
C TYR A 340 -0.24 2.83 -9.17
N ARG A 341 -0.22 1.52 -8.90
CA ARG A 341 -0.30 0.95 -7.54
C ARG A 341 0.63 -0.23 -7.32
N VAL A 342 1.15 -0.85 -8.37
CA VAL A 342 1.99 -2.06 -8.25
C VAL A 342 3.23 -1.94 -9.12
N ILE A 343 4.37 -2.35 -8.57
CA ILE A 343 5.63 -2.51 -9.29
C ILE A 343 6.16 -3.90 -8.92
N ALA A 344 6.61 -4.66 -9.91
CA ALA A 344 7.11 -6.02 -9.69
C ALA A 344 8.53 -6.20 -10.24
N ASP A 345 9.36 -6.96 -9.54
CA ASP A 345 10.67 -7.40 -10.03
C ASP A 345 10.94 -8.89 -9.74
N PHE A 346 11.93 -9.42 -10.46
CA PHE A 346 12.46 -10.74 -10.15
C PHE A 346 13.43 -10.68 -8.95
N GLY A 347 13.28 -11.62 -8.03
CA GLY A 347 14.22 -11.88 -6.95
C GLY A 347 15.19 -12.99 -7.33
N SER A 348 15.42 -13.92 -6.40
CA SER A 348 16.24 -15.10 -6.67
C SER A 348 15.53 -16.09 -7.61
N ILE A 349 16.28 -16.74 -8.50
CA ILE A 349 15.77 -17.83 -9.34
C ILE A 349 16.53 -19.10 -9.00
N ASP A 350 15.81 -20.14 -8.59
CA ASP A 350 16.41 -21.43 -8.27
C ASP A 350 17.04 -22.10 -9.51
N PRO A 351 18.13 -22.87 -9.34
CA PRO A 351 18.78 -23.59 -10.44
C PRO A 351 17.83 -24.50 -11.24
N GLN A 352 16.80 -25.05 -10.60
CA GLN A 352 15.77 -25.87 -11.24
C GLN A 352 14.94 -25.09 -12.27
N MET A 353 14.79 -23.78 -12.09
CA MET A 353 14.02 -22.90 -12.96
C MET A 353 14.91 -22.08 -13.90
N ALA A 354 16.21 -22.41 -14.01
CA ALA A 354 17.15 -21.69 -14.87
C ALA A 354 16.81 -21.70 -16.37
N ASP A 355 16.04 -22.69 -16.82
CA ASP A 355 15.60 -22.79 -18.23
C ASP A 355 14.29 -22.02 -18.50
N TYR A 356 13.68 -21.41 -17.48
CA TYR A 356 12.50 -20.57 -17.63
C TYR A 356 12.84 -19.33 -18.47
N ASN A 357 12.12 -19.12 -19.57
CA ASN A 357 12.32 -17.97 -20.43
C ASN A 357 11.67 -16.72 -19.82
N LEU A 358 12.48 -15.84 -19.23
CA LEU A 358 12.03 -14.58 -18.64
C LEU A 358 11.69 -13.50 -19.67
N ALA A 359 12.15 -13.63 -20.92
CA ALA A 359 12.03 -12.55 -21.91
C ALA A 359 10.59 -12.02 -22.09
N PRO A 360 9.53 -12.84 -22.12
CA PRO A 360 8.15 -12.36 -22.22
C PRO A 360 7.70 -11.56 -20.99
N ASP A 361 8.27 -11.83 -19.81
CA ASP A 361 7.90 -11.13 -18.58
C ASP A 361 8.58 -9.76 -18.44
N LEU A 362 9.73 -9.56 -19.07
CA LEU A 362 10.56 -8.36 -18.88
C LEU A 362 9.93 -7.07 -19.40
N ASP A 363 8.84 -7.15 -20.15
CA ASP A 363 8.04 -6.00 -20.56
C ASP A 363 7.17 -5.45 -19.41
N ILE A 364 6.88 -6.27 -18.41
CA ILE A 364 5.96 -5.98 -17.29
C ILE A 364 6.69 -6.03 -15.95
N ILE A 365 7.53 -7.03 -15.73
CA ILE A 365 8.26 -7.31 -14.49
C ILE A 365 9.71 -6.86 -14.67
N PHE A 366 10.21 -6.06 -13.74
CA PHE A 366 11.57 -5.57 -13.77
C PHE A 366 12.60 -6.72 -13.64
N PRO A 367 13.78 -6.59 -14.28
CA PRO A 367 14.86 -7.57 -14.15
C PRO A 367 15.28 -7.79 -12.70
N GLN A 368 16.04 -8.87 -12.49
CA GLN A 368 16.51 -9.24 -11.15
C GLN A 368 17.21 -8.08 -10.44
N TYR A 369 16.76 -7.79 -9.22
CA TYR A 369 17.35 -6.79 -8.33
C TYR A 369 17.35 -5.34 -8.88
N TYR A 370 16.48 -5.01 -9.85
CA TYR A 370 16.44 -3.67 -10.43
C TYR A 370 15.85 -2.61 -9.47
N ILE A 371 14.83 -2.99 -8.69
CA ILE A 371 14.16 -2.13 -7.68
C ILE A 371 14.47 -2.58 -6.24
N HIS A 372 15.51 -3.40 -6.10
CA HIS A 372 15.93 -4.02 -4.84
C HIS A 372 17.45 -4.03 -4.75
N SER A 373 18.03 -3.07 -4.00
CA SER A 373 19.46 -2.97 -3.75
C SER A 373 19.78 -3.34 -2.31
N GLU A 374 20.04 -4.62 -2.08
CA GLU A 374 20.47 -5.11 -0.77
C GLU A 374 21.88 -4.62 -0.46
N LYS A 375 22.08 -4.05 0.73
CA LYS A 375 23.40 -3.70 1.25
C LYS A 375 23.64 -4.38 2.60
N PRO A 376 24.85 -4.91 2.82
CA PRO A 376 25.19 -5.47 4.12
C PRO A 376 25.23 -4.36 5.18
N THR A 377 24.52 -4.57 6.28
CA THR A 377 24.54 -3.68 7.45
C THR A 377 24.79 -4.48 8.71
N THR A 378 25.54 -3.94 9.66
CA THR A 378 25.70 -4.54 10.99
C THR A 378 24.94 -3.74 12.02
N ILE A 379 24.19 -4.44 12.87
CA ILE A 379 23.35 -3.85 13.90
C ILE A 379 23.77 -4.43 15.25
N ASP A 380 24.00 -3.56 16.23
CA ASP A 380 24.35 -3.97 17.59
C ASP A 380 23.10 -4.34 18.41
N ALA A 381 23.28 -4.93 19.59
CA ALA A 381 22.20 -5.39 20.45
C ALA A 381 21.25 -4.27 20.92
N ASP A 382 21.73 -3.02 20.95
CA ASP A 382 20.92 -1.84 21.24
C ASP A 382 20.10 -1.34 20.03
N GLY A 383 20.25 -1.99 18.88
CA GLY A 383 19.62 -1.62 17.62
C GLY A 383 20.37 -0.54 16.84
N SER A 384 21.56 -0.10 17.27
CA SER A 384 22.36 0.88 16.52
C SER A 384 23.00 0.26 15.28
N VAL A 385 23.02 1.00 14.16
CA VAL A 385 23.69 0.56 12.93
C VAL A 385 25.17 0.93 13.03
N THR A 386 26.03 -0.07 13.18
CA THR A 386 27.48 0.12 13.40
C THR A 386 28.28 0.19 12.11
N SER A 387 27.78 -0.39 11.02
CA SER A 387 28.39 -0.28 9.68
C SER A 387 27.33 -0.36 8.59
N GLY A 388 27.63 0.28 7.45
CA GLY A 388 26.77 0.28 6.26
C GLY A 388 25.70 1.37 6.25
N CYS A 389 25.64 2.30 7.21
CA CYS A 389 24.69 3.41 7.18
C CYS A 389 24.94 4.31 5.95
N LEU A 390 23.89 4.65 5.17
CA LEU A 390 24.00 5.49 3.97
C LEU A 390 23.91 6.99 4.30
N PHE A 391 23.65 7.32 5.57
CA PHE A 391 23.72 8.67 6.07
C PHE A 391 25.15 9.03 6.49
N SER A 392 25.64 10.18 6.02
CA SER A 392 26.93 10.76 6.41
C SER A 392 26.76 12.27 6.59
N PRO A 393 27.06 12.85 7.76
CA PRO A 393 26.81 14.27 8.02
C PRO A 393 27.65 15.22 7.16
N SER A 394 28.73 14.75 6.54
CA SER A 394 29.57 15.54 5.62
C SER A 394 29.01 15.63 4.20
N ASP A 395 28.12 14.71 3.83
CA ASP A 395 27.64 14.57 2.46
C ASP A 395 26.47 15.54 2.24
N LEU A 396 26.67 16.59 1.45
CA LEU A 396 25.61 17.58 1.16
C LEU A 396 24.80 17.22 -0.09
N THR A 397 25.25 16.21 -0.85
CA THR A 397 24.62 15.71 -2.07
C THR A 397 24.61 14.20 -2.07
N ILE A 398 23.82 13.60 -2.96
CA ILE A 398 23.82 12.15 -3.15
C ILE A 398 25.16 11.74 -3.77
N THR A 399 25.90 10.89 -3.07
CA THR A 399 27.17 10.31 -3.52
C THR A 399 26.99 8.82 -3.79
N ALA A 400 27.98 8.16 -4.39
CA ALA A 400 27.93 6.70 -4.58
C ALA A 400 27.80 5.93 -3.25
N SER A 401 28.31 6.47 -2.15
CA SER A 401 28.24 5.88 -0.81
C SER A 401 26.99 6.26 -0.01
N SER A 402 26.33 7.38 -0.34
CA SER A 402 25.11 7.86 0.32
C SER A 402 23.83 7.70 -0.52
N ASN A 403 23.91 6.93 -1.61
CA ASN A 403 22.79 6.67 -2.49
C ASN A 403 21.82 5.66 -1.86
N THR A 404 20.64 6.13 -1.46
CA THR A 404 19.56 5.32 -0.87
C THR A 404 18.56 4.80 -1.90
N SER A 405 18.76 5.06 -3.19
CA SER A 405 17.91 4.54 -4.26
C SER A 405 17.79 3.01 -4.18
N TRP A 406 16.57 2.53 -3.98
CA TRP A 406 16.21 1.12 -3.83
C TRP A 406 16.93 0.39 -2.68
N ALA A 407 17.51 1.12 -1.73
CA ALA A 407 18.29 0.55 -0.65
C ALA A 407 17.40 -0.23 0.33
N VAL A 408 17.73 -1.50 0.53
CA VAL A 408 17.06 -2.38 1.49
C VAL A 408 18.08 -3.04 2.42
N SER A 409 17.63 -3.39 3.61
CA SER A 409 18.41 -4.21 4.55
C SER A 409 17.49 -5.13 5.33
N PHE A 410 17.93 -6.37 5.56
CA PHE A 410 17.18 -7.32 6.37
C PHE A 410 17.22 -6.94 7.86
N ALA A 411 16.05 -6.97 8.49
CA ALA A 411 15.94 -6.76 9.92
C ALA A 411 16.72 -7.86 10.68
N PRO A 412 17.39 -7.52 11.79
CA PRO A 412 18.04 -8.51 12.63
C PRO A 412 16.97 -9.36 13.34
N ALA A 413 17.38 -10.43 14.02
CA ALA A 413 16.45 -11.17 14.87
C ALA A 413 15.88 -10.24 15.95
N LEU A 414 14.57 -10.03 15.95
CA LEU A 414 13.89 -9.12 16.86
C LEU A 414 13.28 -9.90 18.03
N SER A 415 13.63 -9.51 19.26
CA SER A 415 13.03 -10.06 20.48
C SER A 415 11.82 -9.22 20.89
N ILE A 416 10.67 -9.44 20.25
CA ILE A 416 9.44 -8.67 20.48
C ILE A 416 8.39 -9.57 21.15
N GLY A 417 7.75 -9.05 22.20
CA GLY A 417 6.62 -9.73 22.86
C GLY A 417 5.39 -9.82 21.97
N SER A 418 4.40 -10.64 22.33
CA SER A 418 3.18 -10.83 21.51
C SER A 418 2.29 -9.60 21.43
N ASP A 419 2.37 -8.70 22.40
CA ASP A 419 1.57 -7.47 22.45
C ASP A 419 2.50 -6.26 22.67
N PRO A 420 3.33 -5.91 21.67
CA PRO A 420 4.19 -4.75 21.76
C PRO A 420 3.37 -3.48 21.61
N ASP A 421 3.72 -2.42 22.34
CA ASP A 421 3.12 -1.11 22.14
C ASP A 421 3.53 -0.56 20.76
N PRO A 422 2.61 -0.48 19.77
CA PRO A 422 2.96 -0.02 18.43
C PRO A 422 3.30 1.48 18.39
N SER A 423 3.13 2.20 19.51
CA SER A 423 3.52 3.60 19.62
C SER A 423 5.02 3.80 19.88
N VAL A 424 5.71 2.76 20.36
CA VAL A 424 7.13 2.80 20.68
C VAL A 424 7.93 2.18 19.52
N PRO A 425 8.77 2.96 18.83
CA PRO A 425 9.58 2.43 17.73
C PRO A 425 10.57 1.37 18.21
N ILE A 426 10.67 0.28 17.46
CA ILE A 426 11.71 -0.74 17.60
C ILE A 426 13.05 -0.12 17.18
N PRO A 427 14.05 -0.01 18.07
CA PRO A 427 15.27 0.74 17.80
C PRO A 427 16.01 0.31 16.53
N ALA A 428 16.17 -1.00 16.30
CA ALA A 428 16.83 -1.53 15.11
C ALA A 428 16.15 -1.09 13.81
N ILE A 429 14.82 -1.07 13.78
CA ILE A 429 14.03 -0.71 12.59
C ILE A 429 14.04 0.80 12.35
N ALA A 430 13.88 1.58 13.43
CA ALA A 430 13.98 3.03 13.36
C ALA A 430 15.37 3.49 12.92
N ASN A 431 16.43 2.85 13.39
CA ASN A 431 17.81 3.19 13.03
C ASN A 431 18.15 2.78 11.59
N LEU A 432 17.70 1.61 11.11
CA LEU A 432 17.82 1.24 9.69
C LEU A 432 17.12 2.27 8.79
N THR A 433 15.90 2.67 9.16
CA THR A 433 15.13 3.69 8.44
C THR A 433 15.87 5.03 8.40
N ASN A 434 16.36 5.51 9.54
CA ASN A 434 17.14 6.75 9.63
C ASN A 434 18.48 6.65 8.88
N CYS A 435 19.03 5.44 8.72
CA CYS A 435 20.22 5.17 7.90
C CYS A 435 19.94 5.07 6.39
N GLY A 436 18.70 5.27 5.96
CA GLY A 436 18.33 5.29 4.54
C GLY A 436 17.92 3.94 3.95
N TYR A 437 17.59 2.95 4.79
CA TYR A 437 17.16 1.63 4.32
C TYR A 437 15.65 1.41 4.47
N SER A 438 15.06 0.74 3.49
CA SER A 438 13.79 0.03 3.68
C SER A 438 14.06 -1.29 4.43
N PRO A 439 13.59 -1.45 5.69
CA PRO A 439 13.84 -2.66 6.47
C PRO A 439 12.96 -3.82 5.99
N ILE A 440 13.54 -5.00 5.80
CA ILE A 440 12.85 -6.21 5.34
C ILE A 440 12.77 -7.24 6.47
N LEU A 441 11.55 -7.58 6.88
CA LEU A 441 11.28 -8.63 7.85
C LEU A 441 11.33 -10.02 7.19
N ASN A 442 12.32 -10.83 7.56
CA ASN A 442 12.48 -12.20 7.07
C ASN A 442 12.33 -13.27 8.18
N THR A 443 11.72 -12.90 9.31
CA THR A 443 11.46 -13.83 10.42
C THR A 443 10.04 -13.64 10.95
N THR A 444 9.45 -14.70 11.48
CA THR A 444 8.13 -14.65 12.13
C THR A 444 8.26 -13.92 13.47
N LEU A 445 7.43 -12.89 13.69
CA LEU A 445 7.48 -12.11 14.93
C LEU A 445 6.67 -12.81 16.02
N SER A 446 7.25 -12.87 17.22
CA SER A 446 6.60 -13.46 18.41
C SER A 446 6.08 -14.90 18.20
N ASN A 447 6.66 -15.63 17.24
CA ASN A 447 6.24 -16.98 16.82
C ASN A 447 4.76 -17.08 16.39
N THR A 448 4.18 -15.98 15.89
CA THR A 448 2.81 -15.89 15.39
C THR A 448 2.79 -15.20 14.03
N THR A 449 1.98 -15.69 13.10
CA THR A 449 1.75 -15.08 11.79
C THR A 449 0.86 -13.83 11.89
N ALA A 450 0.86 -12.99 10.85
CA ALA A 450 0.06 -11.76 10.86
C ALA A 450 -1.46 -11.99 10.74
N ASP A 451 -1.94 -13.16 10.29
CA ASP A 451 -3.36 -13.55 10.38
C ASP A 451 -3.79 -13.86 11.82
N THR A 452 -2.89 -14.42 12.63
CA THR A 452 -3.22 -14.82 14.01
C THR A 452 -3.04 -13.68 15.01
N ASN A 453 -1.98 -12.88 14.85
CA ASN A 453 -1.72 -11.71 15.68
C ASN A 453 -0.96 -10.64 14.88
N PRO A 454 -1.65 -9.59 14.41
CA PRO A 454 -1.01 -8.56 13.60
C PRO A 454 -0.25 -7.49 14.40
N THR A 455 -0.40 -7.42 15.73
CA THR A 455 0.17 -6.34 16.55
C THR A 455 1.70 -6.21 16.44
N PRO A 456 2.50 -7.30 16.47
CA PRO A 456 3.95 -7.19 16.26
C PRO A 456 4.34 -6.67 14.88
N TYR A 457 3.58 -7.03 13.85
CA TYR A 457 3.79 -6.56 12.47
C TYR A 457 3.44 -5.07 12.34
N LEU A 458 2.38 -4.63 13.01
CA LEU A 458 2.02 -3.22 13.10
C LEU A 458 3.12 -2.40 13.80
N ALA A 459 3.68 -2.90 14.90
CA ALA A 459 4.81 -2.25 15.58
C ALA A 459 6.06 -2.17 14.68
N PHE A 460 6.34 -3.22 13.91
CA PHE A 460 7.41 -3.20 12.90
C PHE A 460 7.19 -2.09 11.87
N ALA A 461 6.01 -2.05 11.23
CA ALA A 461 5.71 -1.07 10.19
C ALA A 461 5.74 0.37 10.75
N ARG A 462 5.16 0.62 11.93
CA ARG A 462 5.19 1.95 12.57
C ARG A 462 6.60 2.40 12.97
N SER A 463 7.52 1.47 13.17
CA SER A 463 8.91 1.81 13.48
C SER A 463 9.66 2.46 12.30
N THR A 464 9.13 2.38 11.08
CA THR A 464 9.68 3.10 9.91
C THR A 464 9.16 4.54 9.78
N ILE A 465 8.29 4.99 10.68
CA ILE A 465 7.87 6.39 10.73
C ILE A 465 9.03 7.21 11.29
N TRP A 466 9.62 8.04 10.43
CA TRP A 466 10.80 8.83 10.75
C TRP A 466 10.50 10.27 11.19
N THR A 467 9.24 10.70 11.06
CA THR A 467 8.75 12.06 11.26
C THR A 467 8.43 12.36 12.72
N TRP A 468 7.25 12.00 13.19
CA TRP A 468 6.69 12.36 14.49
C TRP A 468 7.24 11.51 15.65
N ALA A 469 7.31 12.11 16.83
CA ALA A 469 7.61 11.38 18.06
C ALA A 469 6.39 10.50 18.46
N PRO A 470 6.57 9.50 19.33
CA PRO A 470 5.44 8.72 19.85
C PRO A 470 4.31 9.61 20.38
N ASN A 471 3.06 9.26 20.01
CA ASN A 471 1.84 10.00 20.36
C ASN A 471 1.77 11.44 19.81
N GLN A 472 2.51 11.73 18.74
CA GLN A 472 2.42 12.96 17.96
C GLN A 472 1.94 12.64 16.53
N PRO A 473 1.33 13.61 15.81
CA PRO A 473 0.94 14.94 16.28
C PRO A 473 -0.19 14.88 17.33
N THR A 474 -0.23 15.87 18.22
CA THR A 474 -1.35 16.00 19.16
C THR A 474 -2.61 16.42 18.42
N ASN A 475 -3.76 15.82 18.79
CA ASN A 475 -5.04 16.16 18.18
C ASN A 475 -5.43 17.59 18.61
N THR A 476 -5.57 18.48 17.62
CA THR A 476 -5.98 19.86 17.84
C THR A 476 -7.49 19.95 17.62
N SER A 477 -8.23 20.24 18.69
CA SER A 477 -9.69 20.38 18.60
C SER A 477 -10.08 21.81 18.24
N ASN A 478 -11.15 21.99 17.45
CA ASN A 478 -11.75 23.31 17.17
C ASN A 478 -12.22 24.06 18.43
N ALA A 479 -12.21 23.42 19.61
CA ALA A 479 -12.61 24.00 20.88
C ALA A 479 -11.47 24.78 21.57
N ASP A 480 -10.24 24.73 21.05
CA ASP A 480 -9.13 25.50 21.59
C ASP A 480 -9.25 26.98 21.19
N ASN A 481 -9.30 27.87 22.19
CA ASN A 481 -9.43 29.32 22.01
C ASN A 481 -8.24 29.97 21.28
N ASN A 482 -7.13 29.25 21.05
CA ASN A 482 -5.95 29.74 20.34
C ASN A 482 -5.61 28.81 19.16
N ALA A 483 -6.00 29.23 17.95
CA ALA A 483 -5.75 28.51 16.70
C ALA A 483 -4.26 28.26 16.37
N TYR A 484 -3.33 28.93 17.06
CA TYR A 484 -1.89 28.81 16.84
C TYR A 484 -1.20 27.82 17.79
N ARG A 485 -1.93 27.32 18.79
CA ARG A 485 -1.37 26.42 19.81
C ARG A 485 -1.29 25.00 19.27
N ASN A 486 -0.09 24.42 19.28
CA ASN A 486 0.16 23.05 18.82
C ASN A 486 -0.19 22.78 17.34
N THR A 487 -0.31 23.82 16.51
CA THR A 487 -0.64 23.70 15.08
C THR A 487 0.57 23.83 14.17
N CYS A 488 1.77 24.09 14.70
CA CYS A 488 3.02 24.06 13.95
C CYS A 488 3.90 22.89 14.41
N ALA A 489 4.81 22.44 13.56
CA ALA A 489 5.74 21.36 13.88
C ALA A 489 7.17 21.87 14.10
N ALA A 490 7.87 21.25 15.04
CA ALA A 490 9.28 21.46 15.25
C ALA A 490 10.03 20.16 15.51
N MET A 491 11.28 20.10 15.05
CA MET A 491 12.21 19.00 15.33
C MET A 491 12.93 19.24 16.65
N TYR A 492 12.98 18.20 17.49
CA TYR A 492 13.74 18.19 18.74
C TYR A 492 15.06 17.46 18.56
N ALA A 493 16.19 18.12 18.86
CA ALA A 493 17.52 17.51 18.72
C ALA A 493 17.97 16.71 19.95
N THR A 494 17.29 16.88 21.08
CA THR A 494 17.55 16.25 22.38
C THR A 494 16.31 15.53 22.90
N GLY A 495 16.49 14.58 23.83
CA GLY A 495 15.40 13.79 24.42
C GLY A 495 15.49 12.32 24.03
N ALA A 496 14.43 11.56 24.32
CA ALA A 496 14.38 10.11 24.06
C ALA A 496 14.35 9.77 22.55
N TYR A 497 13.79 10.65 21.72
CA TYR A 497 13.64 10.45 20.28
C TYR A 497 14.18 11.65 19.49
N PRO A 498 15.51 11.85 19.45
CA PRO A 498 16.10 12.98 18.75
C PRO A 498 15.84 12.89 17.25
N GLY A 499 15.57 14.04 16.63
CA GLY A 499 15.20 14.14 15.21
C GLY A 499 13.72 13.91 14.94
N ARG A 500 12.93 13.51 15.95
CA ARG A 500 11.47 13.39 15.80
C ARG A 500 10.77 14.74 16.00
N TRP A 501 9.63 14.87 15.34
CA TRP A 501 8.82 16.06 15.30
C TRP A 501 7.80 16.07 16.43
N GLN A 502 7.49 17.25 16.94
CA GLN A 502 6.43 17.45 17.91
C GLN A 502 5.66 18.72 17.57
N THR A 503 4.40 18.77 18.01
CA THR A 503 3.57 19.96 17.86
C THR A 503 4.03 21.06 18.80
N VAL A 504 4.09 22.30 18.30
CA VAL A 504 4.51 23.49 19.02
C VAL A 504 3.60 24.68 18.70
N ASP A 505 3.66 25.72 19.52
CA ASP A 505 2.96 26.99 19.25
C ASP A 505 3.65 27.74 18.10
N CYS A 506 2.88 28.10 17.07
CA CYS A 506 3.38 28.83 15.90
C CYS A 506 3.95 30.22 16.24
N THR A 507 3.52 30.80 17.36
CA THR A 507 3.96 32.12 17.83
C THR A 507 5.20 32.05 18.72
N ALA A 508 5.64 30.85 19.11
CA ALA A 508 6.90 30.64 19.80
C ALA A 508 8.09 31.07 18.93
N ARG A 509 9.23 31.39 19.55
CA ARG A 509 10.44 31.81 18.84
C ARG A 509 11.42 30.67 18.76
N HIS A 510 11.55 30.08 17.58
CA HIS A 510 12.48 29.01 17.29
C HIS A 510 13.30 29.33 16.04
N ARG A 511 14.44 28.67 15.87
CA ARG A 511 15.16 28.76 14.59
C ARG A 511 14.38 28.00 13.53
N LEU A 512 14.56 28.39 12.28
CA LEU A 512 13.93 27.76 11.12
C LEU A 512 14.87 26.73 10.49
N ALA A 513 14.33 25.62 10.01
CA ALA A 513 15.02 24.67 9.16
C ALA A 513 15.07 25.19 7.72
N CYS A 514 16.28 25.50 7.24
CA CYS A 514 16.52 26.09 5.94
C CYS A 514 17.20 25.06 5.02
N HIS A 515 16.64 24.85 3.84
CA HIS A 515 17.09 23.84 2.87
C HIS A 515 17.44 24.48 1.52
N ASP A 516 18.49 23.95 0.90
CA ASP A 516 18.88 24.29 -0.47
C ASP A 516 18.01 23.49 -1.47
N PRO A 517 17.18 24.14 -2.30
CA PRO A 517 16.25 23.45 -3.20
C PRO A 517 16.88 22.48 -4.19
N ASP A 518 18.15 22.64 -4.55
CA ASP A 518 18.84 21.85 -5.56
C ASP A 518 19.71 20.72 -4.97
N THR A 519 19.96 20.73 -3.65
CA THR A 519 20.80 19.73 -2.96
C THR A 519 20.09 19.12 -1.74
N PRO A 520 19.50 17.90 -1.86
CA PRO A 520 18.58 17.33 -0.86
C PRO A 520 19.13 17.25 0.58
N TYR A 521 20.44 17.07 0.74
CA TYR A 521 21.08 16.85 2.03
C TYR A 521 21.69 18.11 2.64
N ASN A 522 21.57 19.26 1.97
CA ASN A 522 22.14 20.53 2.42
C ASN A 522 21.14 21.32 3.28
N TRP A 523 21.25 21.12 4.60
CA TRP A 523 20.42 21.77 5.61
C TRP A 523 21.22 22.75 6.47
N THR A 524 20.61 23.88 6.79
CA THR A 524 21.14 24.89 7.70
C THR A 524 20.02 25.50 8.55
N LEU A 525 20.37 26.38 9.49
CA LEU A 525 19.42 27.06 10.35
C LEU A 525 19.36 28.56 10.09
N SER A 526 18.22 29.18 10.41
CA SER A 526 18.13 30.64 10.50
C SER A 526 19.12 31.19 11.53
N ALA A 527 19.64 32.39 11.28
CA ALA A 527 20.63 33.02 12.16
C ALA A 527 20.05 33.36 13.55
N SER A 528 18.77 33.74 13.59
CA SER A 528 18.08 34.11 14.83
C SER A 528 16.77 33.33 15.01
N PRO A 529 16.34 33.09 16.26
CA PRO A 529 15.01 32.54 16.54
C PRO A 529 13.91 33.55 16.18
N MET A 530 12.85 33.06 15.55
CA MET A 530 11.71 33.85 15.08
C MET A 530 10.42 33.03 15.12
N GLN A 531 9.29 33.69 14.85
CA GLN A 531 7.99 33.00 14.76
C GLN A 531 7.89 32.21 13.46
N TYR A 532 7.01 31.21 13.43
CA TYR A 532 6.81 30.34 12.27
C TYR A 532 6.52 31.13 10.97
N PHE A 533 5.68 32.15 11.06
CA PHE A 533 5.25 32.98 9.92
C PHE A 533 6.36 33.82 9.28
N ALA A 534 7.53 33.92 9.91
CA ALA A 534 8.68 34.63 9.35
C ALA A 534 9.49 33.76 8.35
N GLY A 535 9.02 32.55 8.05
CA GLY A 535 9.70 31.57 7.20
C GLY A 535 10.20 32.09 5.85
N ASP A 536 9.43 32.97 5.20
CA ASP A 536 9.78 33.51 3.87
C ASP A 536 11.01 34.42 3.86
N THR A 537 11.38 34.98 5.01
CA THR A 537 12.50 35.96 5.12
C THR A 537 13.58 35.52 6.09
N GLY A 538 13.36 34.44 6.84
CA GLY A 538 14.24 34.03 7.92
C GLY A 538 15.45 33.20 7.50
N CYS A 539 15.42 32.59 6.31
CA CYS A 539 16.50 31.73 5.82
C CYS A 539 17.63 32.51 5.13
N PRO A 540 18.87 32.00 5.17
CA PRO A 540 20.00 32.57 4.43
C PRO A 540 19.76 32.61 2.91
N ARG A 541 20.50 33.46 2.20
CA ARG A 541 20.42 33.52 0.73
C ARG A 541 20.73 32.15 0.10
N GLY A 542 19.89 31.74 -0.85
CA GLY A 542 19.98 30.43 -1.51
C GLY A 542 19.24 29.30 -0.79
N TYR A 543 18.78 29.54 0.44
CA TYR A 543 18.01 28.57 1.22
C TYR A 543 16.56 29.03 1.40
N THR A 544 15.67 28.05 1.59
CA THR A 544 14.24 28.27 1.80
C THR A 544 13.77 27.55 3.06
N PHE A 545 12.75 28.09 3.74
CA PHE A 545 12.16 27.41 4.89
C PHE A 545 11.45 26.13 4.42
N ALA A 546 11.88 24.97 4.92
CA ALA A 546 11.48 23.68 4.36
C ALA A 546 11.18 22.63 5.44
N VAL A 547 10.64 21.50 4.99
CA VAL A 547 10.39 20.29 5.78
C VAL A 547 11.20 19.15 5.18
N PRO A 548 11.89 18.31 5.98
CA PRO A 548 12.55 17.13 5.46
C PRO A 548 11.53 16.21 4.78
N ARG A 549 11.93 15.60 3.67
CA ARG A 549 11.05 14.77 2.83
C ARG A 549 11.39 13.28 2.87
N THR A 550 12.57 12.93 3.38
CA THR A 550 13.02 11.55 3.58
C THR A 550 13.63 11.38 4.97
N ALA A 551 13.76 10.13 5.43
CA ALA A 551 14.44 9.81 6.68
C ALA A 551 15.90 10.31 6.71
N VAL A 552 16.59 10.31 5.56
CA VAL A 552 17.97 10.78 5.44
C VAL A 552 18.02 12.31 5.44
N GLU A 553 17.14 13.01 4.73
CA GLU A 553 17.03 14.48 4.86
C GLU A 553 16.79 14.88 6.32
N ASN A 554 15.95 14.12 7.05
CA ASN A 554 15.67 14.35 8.47
C ASN A 554 16.91 14.15 9.35
N ALA A 555 17.75 13.15 9.05
CA ALA A 555 19.02 12.91 9.72
C ALA A 555 20.04 14.04 9.44
N HIS A 556 20.09 14.57 8.22
CA HIS A 556 20.93 15.73 7.87
C HIS A 556 20.50 16.99 8.62
N LEU A 557 19.20 17.27 8.71
CA LEU A 557 18.71 18.39 9.52
C LEU A 557 19.08 18.21 11.00
N LEU A 558 18.92 17.02 11.57
CA LEU A 558 19.34 16.74 12.95
C LEU A 558 20.85 16.99 13.15
N ALA A 559 21.69 16.58 12.20
CA ALA A 559 23.13 16.84 12.25
C ALA A 559 23.46 18.34 12.16
N ALA A 560 22.77 19.09 11.29
CA ALA A 560 22.91 20.54 11.18
C ALA A 560 22.52 21.27 12.48
N ILE A 561 21.48 20.79 13.17
CA ILE A 561 21.07 21.34 14.47
C ILE A 561 22.16 21.12 15.53
N ARG A 562 22.69 19.90 15.60
CA ARG A 562 23.75 19.53 16.56
C ARG A 562 25.06 20.28 16.30
N SER A 563 25.45 20.48 15.03
CA SER A 563 26.67 21.21 14.68
C SER A 563 26.58 22.70 15.02
N SER A 564 25.40 23.30 14.87
CA SER A 564 25.16 24.69 15.26
C SER A 564 25.27 24.92 16.77
N SER A 565 24.80 23.94 17.57
CA SER A 565 24.91 24.00 19.04
C SER A 565 26.36 24.02 19.52
N ASN A 566 27.21 23.15 18.94
CA ASN A 566 28.63 23.06 19.31
C ASN A 566 29.45 24.31 18.93
N SER A 567 28.97 25.09 17.95
CA SER A 567 29.63 26.33 17.53
C SER A 567 29.35 27.50 18.48
N ASN A 568 28.17 27.50 19.13
CA ASN A 568 27.76 28.53 20.08
C ASN A 568 28.36 28.35 21.49
N SER A 569 28.77 27.14 21.87
CA SER A 569 29.40 26.87 23.18
C SER A 569 30.80 27.48 23.34
N ASN A 570 31.42 27.94 22.25
CA ASN A 570 32.72 28.62 22.27
C ASN A 570 32.61 30.16 22.27
N SER A 571 31.40 30.72 22.42
CA SER A 571 31.21 32.16 22.56
C SER A 571 31.21 32.56 24.04
N PRO A 572 32.12 33.45 24.51
CA PRO A 572 32.16 33.89 25.90
C PRO A 572 30.98 34.83 26.16
N SER A 573 29.80 34.26 26.40
CA SER A 573 28.61 35.03 26.77
C SER A 573 28.67 35.36 28.25
N ASN A 574 29.21 36.55 28.55
CA ASN A 574 29.00 37.23 29.81
C ASN A 574 27.51 37.64 29.92
N SER A 575 26.67 36.72 30.37
CA SER A 575 25.35 37.06 30.94
C SER A 575 24.91 35.97 31.91
N PRO A 576 24.71 36.30 33.21
CA PRO A 576 24.31 35.32 34.20
C PRO A 576 22.81 35.03 34.06
N SER A 577 22.45 33.92 33.40
CA SER A 577 21.10 33.36 33.53
C SER A 577 21.07 32.40 34.73
N LEU A 578 20.39 32.82 35.78
CA LEU A 578 20.11 32.05 36.99
C LEU A 578 18.99 31.04 36.70
N SER A 579 19.37 29.83 36.26
CA SER A 579 18.71 28.55 36.58
C SER A 579 19.32 27.46 35.70
N ALA A 580 20.50 26.97 36.09
CA ALA A 580 21.11 25.81 35.48
C ALA A 580 20.36 24.54 35.90
N SER A 581 19.41 24.09 35.05
CA SER A 581 18.99 22.68 35.04
C SER A 581 20.02 21.86 34.26
N PRO A 582 20.31 20.61 34.66
CA PRO A 582 21.37 19.79 34.07
C PRO A 582 20.88 19.10 32.78
N ALA A 583 20.84 19.85 31.69
CA ALA A 583 20.94 19.40 30.30
C ALA A 583 20.95 20.67 29.46
N SER A 584 22.00 20.91 28.67
CA SER A 584 22.00 21.96 27.65
C SER A 584 20.95 21.62 26.59
N SER A 585 19.68 21.97 26.83
CA SER A 585 18.58 21.69 25.92
C SER A 585 18.75 22.55 24.67
N ILE A 586 19.00 21.92 23.54
CA ILE A 586 18.99 22.58 22.24
C ILE A 586 17.53 22.99 21.97
N ASP A 587 17.28 24.28 21.73
CA ASP A 587 15.94 24.76 21.39
C ASP A 587 15.39 24.00 20.17
N PRO A 588 14.11 23.63 20.17
CA PRO A 588 13.51 22.97 19.01
C PRO A 588 13.55 23.89 17.79
N VAL A 589 13.60 23.29 16.61
CA VAL A 589 13.72 24.00 15.33
C VAL A 589 12.43 23.83 14.54
N PHE A 590 11.83 24.93 14.11
CA PHE A 590 10.66 24.89 13.24
C PHE A 590 11.01 24.19 11.93
N ILE A 591 10.13 23.30 11.51
CA ILE A 591 10.10 22.74 10.15
C ILE A 591 8.89 23.31 9.44
N ASN A 592 8.94 23.47 8.12
CA ASN A 592 7.87 24.13 7.36
C ASN A 592 6.63 23.22 7.18
N LEU A 593 5.97 22.89 8.30
CA LEU A 593 4.82 22.02 8.38
C LEU A 593 3.85 22.53 9.47
N ASN A 594 2.56 22.63 9.13
CA ASN A 594 1.53 23.11 10.05
C ASN A 594 0.15 22.51 9.72
N SER A 595 -0.81 22.67 10.63
CA SER A 595 -2.22 22.31 10.49
C SER A 595 -3.15 23.52 10.69
N LEU A 596 -2.74 24.69 10.18
CA LEU A 596 -3.45 25.96 10.39
C LEU A 596 -4.73 26.10 9.56
N ASP A 597 -4.77 25.51 8.35
CA ASP A 597 -5.92 25.59 7.45
C ASP A 597 -7.10 24.74 7.98
N VAL A 598 -6.81 23.47 8.29
CA VAL A 598 -7.77 22.52 8.86
C VAL A 598 -7.10 21.77 10.01
N PRO A 599 -7.73 21.69 11.21
CA PRO A 599 -7.18 20.94 12.32
C PRO A 599 -6.87 19.49 11.95
N ASN A 600 -5.72 19.00 12.41
CA ASN A 600 -5.17 17.68 12.11
C ASN A 600 -4.82 17.40 10.64
N CYS A 601 -5.02 18.35 9.73
CA CYS A 601 -4.54 18.25 8.36
C CYS A 601 -3.19 18.93 8.21
N TRP A 602 -2.12 18.16 8.35
CA TRP A 602 -0.75 18.67 8.29
C TRP A 602 -0.28 18.88 6.86
N THR A 603 0.13 20.10 6.54
CA THR A 603 0.57 20.49 5.20
C THR A 603 1.88 21.24 5.24
N ALA A 604 2.68 21.07 4.19
CA ALA A 604 3.93 21.80 4.03
C ALA A 604 3.65 23.21 3.49
N GLY A 605 4.41 24.20 3.97
CA GLY A 605 4.27 25.60 3.57
C GLY A 605 3.50 26.45 4.57
N ILE A 606 3.91 27.70 4.75
CA ILE A 606 3.35 28.63 5.74
C ILE A 606 1.84 28.85 5.52
N ASN A 607 1.43 28.91 4.25
CA ASN A 607 0.03 29.03 3.82
C ASN A 607 -0.43 27.75 3.09
N GLY A 608 0.03 26.58 3.56
CA GLY A 608 -0.37 25.29 3.00
C GLY A 608 -1.87 25.06 3.16
N THR A 609 -2.51 24.55 2.10
CA THR A 609 -3.94 24.23 2.09
C THR A 609 -4.15 22.74 2.19
N CYS A 610 -5.11 22.31 3.00
CA CYS A 610 -5.43 20.92 3.22
C CYS A 610 -5.92 20.24 1.92
N PRO A 611 -5.19 19.26 1.37
CA PRO A 611 -5.56 18.62 0.10
C PRO A 611 -6.79 17.72 0.21
N TYR A 612 -7.23 17.42 1.44
CA TYR A 612 -8.36 16.56 1.75
C TYR A 612 -9.69 17.32 1.86
N THR A 613 -9.67 18.66 1.71
CA THR A 613 -10.92 19.43 1.68
C THR A 613 -11.44 19.55 0.25
N ALA A 614 -12.74 19.29 0.06
CA ALA A 614 -13.39 19.59 -1.20
C ALA A 614 -13.32 21.10 -1.45
N ARG A 615 -12.61 21.51 -2.51
CA ARG A 615 -12.62 22.91 -2.97
C ARG A 615 -14.07 23.33 -3.17
N GLN A 616 -14.49 24.39 -2.47
CA GLN A 616 -15.87 24.91 -2.45
C GLN A 616 -16.50 25.08 -3.85
N GLU A 617 -15.66 25.29 -4.88
CA GLU A 617 -16.01 25.39 -6.30
C GLU A 617 -16.71 24.13 -6.86
N GLN A 618 -16.25 22.91 -6.53
CA GLN A 618 -16.82 21.66 -7.07
C GLN A 618 -18.18 21.32 -6.45
N ASN A 619 -18.42 21.72 -5.19
CA ASN A 619 -19.74 21.59 -4.59
C ASN A 619 -20.76 22.50 -5.29
N ARG A 620 -20.36 23.69 -5.75
CA ARG A 620 -21.25 24.58 -6.49
C ARG A 620 -21.60 24.01 -7.87
N THR A 621 -20.66 23.42 -8.59
CA THR A 621 -20.97 22.76 -9.88
C THR A 621 -21.78 21.48 -9.69
N ARG A 622 -21.49 20.61 -8.72
CA ARG A 622 -22.27 19.38 -8.51
C ARG A 622 -23.68 19.64 -7.96
N VAL A 623 -23.83 20.58 -7.03
CA VAL A 623 -25.13 20.94 -6.42
C VAL A 623 -26.01 21.76 -7.37
N VAL A 624 -25.42 22.57 -8.25
CA VAL A 624 -26.20 23.43 -9.17
C VAL A 624 -26.35 22.80 -10.55
N VAL A 625 -25.33 22.19 -11.13
CA VAL A 625 -25.36 21.74 -12.54
C VAL A 625 -26.14 20.45 -12.71
N VAL A 626 -25.99 19.47 -11.81
CA VAL A 626 -26.68 18.16 -11.96
C VAL A 626 -28.21 18.30 -11.92
N PRO A 627 -28.82 19.04 -10.97
CA PRO A 627 -30.26 19.27 -10.98
C PRO A 627 -30.71 20.13 -12.17
N THR A 628 -29.90 21.11 -12.59
CA THR A 628 -30.26 22.02 -13.69
C THR A 628 -30.25 21.30 -15.04
N VAL A 629 -29.25 20.45 -15.31
CA VAL A 629 -29.19 19.65 -16.54
C VAL A 629 -30.33 18.63 -16.58
N ALA A 630 -30.63 17.98 -15.45
CA ALA A 630 -31.79 17.08 -15.35
C ALA A 630 -33.11 17.83 -15.62
N ALA A 631 -33.28 19.03 -15.06
CA ALA A 631 -34.47 19.86 -15.30
C ALA A 631 -34.60 20.29 -16.77
N VAL A 632 -33.50 20.67 -17.43
CA VAL A 632 -33.50 21.03 -18.86
C VAL A 632 -33.85 19.84 -19.74
N LEU A 633 -33.30 18.64 -19.47
CA LEU A 633 -33.65 17.42 -20.20
C LEU A 633 -35.12 17.05 -20.03
N ILE A 634 -35.64 17.10 -18.80
CA ILE A 634 -37.06 16.85 -18.53
C ILE A 634 -37.93 17.88 -19.26
N PHE A 635 -37.55 19.16 -19.25
CA PHE A 635 -38.28 20.21 -19.94
C PHE A 635 -38.28 20.04 -21.46
N LEU A 636 -37.14 19.65 -22.04
CA LEU A 636 -37.03 19.33 -23.47
C LEU A 636 -37.90 18.13 -23.84
N LEU A 637 -37.87 17.06 -23.04
CA LEU A 637 -38.72 15.88 -23.24
C LEU A 637 -40.21 16.22 -23.10
N ALA A 638 -40.58 17.08 -22.14
CA ALA A 638 -41.94 17.58 -21.96
C ALA A 638 -42.39 18.44 -23.15
N ALA A 639 -41.54 19.33 -23.66
CA ALA A 639 -41.83 20.13 -24.83
C ALA A 639 -41.99 19.24 -26.08
N LEU A 640 -41.10 18.28 -26.29
CA LEU A 640 -41.16 17.32 -27.40
C LEU A 640 -42.44 16.49 -27.35
N THR A 641 -42.82 15.98 -26.18
CA THR A 641 -44.07 15.24 -26.01
C THR A 641 -45.30 16.12 -26.25
N PHE A 642 -45.26 17.40 -25.86
CA PHE A 642 -46.32 18.36 -26.18
C PHE A 642 -46.42 18.63 -27.68
N PHE A 643 -45.30 18.88 -28.37
CA PHE A 643 -45.28 19.08 -29.82
C PHE A 643 -45.74 17.83 -30.59
N VAL A 644 -45.36 16.62 -30.15
CA VAL A 644 -45.85 15.37 -30.74
C VAL A 644 -47.36 15.22 -30.54
N LYS A 645 -47.90 15.53 -29.36
CA LYS A 645 -49.35 15.53 -29.12
C LYS A 645 -50.08 16.57 -29.96
N CYS A 646 -49.58 17.80 -30.06
CA CYS A 646 -50.16 18.84 -30.90
C CYS A 646 -50.11 18.46 -32.39
N ALA A 647 -49.03 17.83 -32.86
CA ALA A 647 -48.92 17.35 -34.23
C ALA A 647 -49.85 16.16 -34.52
N ALA A 648 -50.01 15.24 -33.56
CA ALA A 648 -50.95 14.13 -33.65
C ALA A 648 -52.40 14.63 -33.67
N ASN A 649 -52.77 15.57 -32.80
CA ASN A 649 -54.11 16.14 -32.75
C ASN A 649 -54.44 16.92 -34.04
N ARG A 650 -53.46 17.64 -34.62
CA ARG A 650 -53.63 18.29 -35.93
C ARG A 650 -53.80 17.29 -37.09
N ARG A 651 -53.25 16.08 -36.99
CA ARG A 651 -53.49 14.99 -37.95
C ARG A 651 -54.87 14.37 -37.78
N GLU A 652 -55.33 14.20 -36.55
CA GLU A 652 -56.70 13.75 -36.23
C GLU A 652 -57.76 14.76 -36.72
N ASP A 653 -57.57 16.08 -36.54
CA ASP A 653 -58.48 17.09 -37.08
C ASP A 653 -58.56 17.07 -38.62
N LYS A 654 -57.44 16.79 -39.30
CA LYS A 654 -57.42 16.64 -40.76
C LYS A 654 -58.06 15.32 -41.23
N ARG A 655 -58.01 14.25 -40.43
CA ARG A 655 -58.70 12.97 -40.72
C ARG A 655 -60.19 13.02 -40.37
N GLY A 656 -60.56 13.71 -39.29
CA GLY A 656 -61.94 13.94 -38.85
C GLY A 656 -62.74 14.79 -39.84
N ARG A 657 -62.13 15.80 -40.46
CA ARG A 657 -62.77 16.56 -41.57
C ARG A 657 -62.97 15.73 -42.84
N ARG A 658 -62.16 14.69 -43.10
CA ARG A 658 -62.36 13.77 -44.24
C ARG A 658 -63.46 12.72 -44.00
N ARG A 659 -63.79 12.39 -42.75
CA ARG A 659 -64.90 11.47 -42.42
C ARG A 659 -66.28 12.15 -42.33
N ARG A 660 -66.36 13.48 -42.26
CA ARG A 660 -67.64 14.23 -42.29
C ARG A 660 -68.24 14.41 -43.69
N GLN A 661 -67.64 13.85 -44.74
CA GLN A 661 -68.20 13.86 -46.11
C GLN A 661 -68.67 12.48 -46.60
N LEU A 662 -68.78 11.47 -45.74
CA LEU A 662 -69.31 10.15 -46.09
C LEU A 662 -70.29 9.65 -45.02
N GLY A 663 -71.60 9.84 -45.30
CA GLY A 663 -72.75 9.14 -44.70
C GLY A 663 -72.88 9.26 -43.17
N GLY A 664 -73.76 10.08 -42.58
CA GLY A 664 -75.12 10.38 -43.03
C GLY A 664 -76.08 9.23 -42.69
N TRP A 665 -76.06 8.73 -41.44
CA TRP A 665 -77.17 7.97 -40.83
C TRP A 665 -77.27 8.34 -39.35
N GLU A 666 -78.21 9.22 -39.05
CA GLU A 666 -78.80 9.38 -37.73
C GLU A 666 -79.57 8.10 -37.38
N TYR A 667 -79.34 7.57 -36.18
CA TYR A 667 -80.30 6.68 -35.53
C TYR A 667 -80.50 7.20 -34.11
N GLU A 668 -81.45 8.12 -34.01
CA GLU A 668 -82.09 8.60 -32.79
C GLU A 668 -83.28 7.68 -32.53
N GLY A 669 -83.40 7.14 -31.31
CA GLY A 669 -84.55 6.31 -30.96
C GLY A 669 -84.33 5.41 -29.75
N VAL A 670 -84.28 6.01 -28.58
CA VAL A 670 -84.65 5.36 -27.29
C VAL A 670 -86.11 4.87 -27.46
N PRO A 671 -86.50 3.60 -27.18
CA PRO A 671 -86.38 3.01 -25.83
C PRO A 671 -86.17 1.49 -25.72
N SER A 672 -85.44 1.09 -24.66
CA SER A 672 -85.86 0.16 -23.61
C SER A 672 -84.93 0.29 -22.41
#